data_AF-A0A6P6Q368-F1
#
_entry.id   AF-A0A6P6Q368-F1
#
_cell.length_a   1.000
_cell.length_b   1.000
_cell.length_c   1.000
_cell.angle_alpha   90.00
_cell.angle_beta   90.00
_cell.angle_gamma   90.00
#
_symmetry.space_group_name_H-M   'P 1'
#
loop_
_entity.id
_entity.type
_entity.pdbx_description
1 polymer ?
#
loop_
_entity_poly.entity_id
_entity_poly.type
_entity_poly.pdbx_seq_one_letter_code
_entity_poly.pdbx_strand_id
1 'polypeptide(L)'
;MGKSRLLLYALWGVMVFGLFQKLEAQDAPEPADLVLLIDGSESVGAANFPLISDLAVRVIEGLAVGRDAIRVALMLYGADPDIKFYLNSFDNKESVLSAIRGLEYPGGYEANLGAALEEVADSLLGQDAGGRAEEGVPQVLVVISARESTDDVSEGGRALKQASVYTFGIAVGDSATAQLEAIATDKSFVLSAPDVRTVASEGDQILQYINGVAQRSIVVENEFPEALAVGKRDIVFLIDSSMGSILINAVREFIKRFIDTMPIGSDQVQVGVAMFSTTPRMEINLNSFSTKESLTSALAKIKPRPSNEVNIGAALDFVRTNMLTAESGSRIKDQVPQLVLLLTSKKSKDSVQQPADALRNMGVLTLAAGSKAADKDELGQIAFDESVVFMLKDFRAMVRNPKVIISPLSTLSGIVVTEDPTEGTVDVTTVHTQRVVRDIVFLVDGSNYIGNNLQPVLNFITEVVKRLDVRPERVRIGLMQFAETQKTEFYLNTYNTKQDVLSAIARLSLMGGRALNTGAALQYALENHFQPSVGSRKRERIQQVLVLITGGPSEDEVKRIADKVALGGVLTFAVGAGQVEERFLKTVAFVENLAYYRRNFVDLSSVVGEIMTPLVTVEGETTEPDLEPPSPSGGERDVAFLIDGSDDVRSDFPYIRDFISKVIEPLDIGFNKVRVSVVQHSERPSPNFYLNTYQSKDEVLRAVSGLSLAGGRSLNTGVALTFMKNTILSPANGGRAGENVPQFLIVLTGGRSRDSVKEPAVALKTEGVVPFGVGVKNADPKQIEAISHNPSFAFNVKEFSQLHTVHERLKNYVNLPNPELKDFLEKGINKRDIVFLLDGSDDAKNGLLAIREFIRRMAEDLDIDQDIVRVAVIQYSEDALTHFLLNTYSSKKAVIYAINGLRAKGGRNLNTGAALQYVRDNVFTAASGSRHQLGVPQLLIVMTARGSIDDVAGPAEDLKNIGVLSFAIGIKNAVEAELQSIAFSPRFHFNLPAFAELLNIQPDILSFIKSKMGIEPPTIIVELDAAQRDIVFILDGSDDTRDTFKQMCQFVQRVVDKLNIGPSKDRVSVVQYSREPQVHFYLNTHATNQDILNSIESLKHQGGSPLNTGRALDYTKRTY
;
A
#
# COMPACT_ATOMS: atom_id res chain seq x y z
N MET A 1 -39.77 -62.22 17.70
CA MET A 1 -38.52 -61.97 18.46
C MET A 1 -37.34 -62.35 17.57
N GLY A 2 -36.81 -61.53 16.66
CA GLY A 2 -36.90 -60.08 16.56
C GLY A 2 -35.86 -59.42 17.46
N LYS A 3 -34.82 -58.86 16.83
CA LYS A 3 -33.94 -57.77 17.30
C LYS A 3 -32.57 -58.04 17.95
N SER A 4 -32.05 -59.27 18.08
CA SER A 4 -30.70 -59.44 18.69
C SER A 4 -29.64 -60.18 17.86
N ARG A 5 -29.85 -60.46 16.57
CA ARG A 5 -28.83 -61.11 15.70
C ARG A 5 -28.45 -60.35 14.43
N LEU A 6 -29.12 -59.25 14.09
CA LEU A 6 -28.74 -58.41 12.93
C LEU A 6 -27.73 -57.30 13.25
N LEU A 7 -27.43 -57.02 14.52
CA LEU A 7 -26.44 -55.99 14.89
C LEU A 7 -24.98 -56.50 14.86
N LEU A 8 -24.73 -57.80 14.77
CA LEU A 8 -23.36 -58.34 14.80
C LEU A 8 -22.67 -58.37 13.43
N TYR A 9 -23.41 -58.35 12.32
CA TYR A 9 -22.82 -58.22 10.97
C TYR A 9 -22.69 -56.76 10.52
N ALA A 10 -23.45 -55.83 11.11
CA ALA A 10 -23.34 -54.41 10.82
C ALA A 10 -22.13 -53.74 11.50
N LEU A 11 -21.59 -54.33 12.59
CA LEU A 11 -20.45 -53.78 13.33
C LEU A 11 -19.07 -54.32 12.89
N TRP A 12 -19.02 -55.31 12.01
CA TRP A 12 -17.77 -55.76 11.37
C TRP A 12 -17.55 -55.17 9.96
N GLY A 13 -18.62 -54.74 9.28
CA GLY A 13 -18.51 -54.04 7.99
C GLY A 13 -17.93 -52.62 8.08
N VAL A 14 -17.96 -52.00 9.27
CA VAL A 14 -17.49 -50.63 9.48
C VAL A 14 -16.07 -50.55 10.05
N MET A 15 -15.47 -51.67 10.50
CA MET A 15 -14.08 -51.68 11.00
C MET A 15 -13.03 -52.24 10.03
N VAL A 16 -13.42 -52.74 8.85
CA VAL A 16 -12.46 -53.30 7.85
C VAL A 16 -12.43 -52.54 6.52
N PHE A 17 -13.35 -51.59 6.27
CA PHE A 17 -13.28 -50.72 5.08
C PHE A 17 -12.69 -49.32 5.36
N GLY A 18 -12.20 -49.05 6.58
CA GLY A 18 -11.54 -47.80 6.94
C GLY A 18 -10.02 -47.79 6.74
N LEU A 19 -9.43 -48.91 6.34
CA LEU A 19 -8.00 -49.09 6.10
C LEU A 19 -7.84 -49.90 4.81
N PHE A 20 -7.20 -49.30 3.80
CA PHE A 20 -7.05 -49.74 2.41
C PHE A 20 -8.18 -49.34 1.43
N GLN A 21 -8.23 -48.05 1.10
CA GLN A 21 -8.17 -47.60 -0.30
C GLN A 21 -7.61 -46.16 -0.35
N LYS A 22 -6.28 -46.07 -0.39
CA LYS A 22 -5.53 -45.01 -1.07
C LYS A 22 -4.11 -45.53 -1.32
N LEU A 23 -4.05 -46.65 -2.04
CA LEU A 23 -2.88 -47.05 -2.79
C LEU A 23 -3.34 -47.02 -4.25
N GLU A 24 -2.62 -46.19 -5.02
CA GLU A 24 -2.76 -45.95 -6.46
C GLU A 24 -4.01 -45.20 -6.92
N ALA A 25 -4.00 -43.88 -6.71
CA ALA A 25 -4.40 -42.96 -7.79
C ALA A 25 -3.13 -42.18 -8.16
N GLN A 26 -2.24 -42.86 -8.88
CA GLN A 26 -1.13 -42.23 -9.57
C GLN A 26 -1.68 -41.79 -10.94
N ASP A 27 -1.58 -40.48 -11.20
CA ASP A 27 -1.65 -39.83 -12.52
C ASP A 27 -2.91 -40.02 -13.38
N ALA A 28 -4.05 -39.48 -12.93
CA ALA A 28 -5.03 -38.98 -13.90
C ALA A 28 -4.58 -37.55 -14.30
N PRO A 29 -4.31 -37.26 -15.58
CA PRO A 29 -3.92 -35.92 -15.97
C PRO A 29 -5.08 -34.95 -15.75
N GLU A 30 -4.84 -33.84 -15.05
CA GLU A 30 -5.90 -32.86 -14.83
C GLU A 30 -6.31 -32.19 -16.15
N PRO A 31 -7.63 -32.01 -16.39
CA PRO A 31 -8.13 -31.51 -17.66
C PRO A 31 -7.89 -30.00 -17.81
N ALA A 32 -7.54 -29.56 -19.02
CA ALA A 32 -7.52 -28.16 -19.43
C ALA A 32 -7.88 -28.06 -20.91
N ASP A 33 -8.39 -26.91 -21.35
CA ASP A 33 -8.60 -26.64 -22.77
C ASP A 33 -7.57 -25.61 -23.23
N LEU A 34 -6.67 -26.02 -24.13
CA LEU A 34 -5.52 -25.25 -24.58
C LEU A 34 -5.73 -24.78 -26.02
N VAL A 35 -5.59 -23.48 -26.24
CA VAL A 35 -5.53 -22.86 -27.57
C VAL A 35 -4.11 -22.38 -27.82
N LEU A 36 -3.50 -22.81 -28.93
CA LEU A 36 -2.25 -22.27 -29.44
C LEU A 36 -2.56 -21.24 -30.53
N LEU A 37 -2.19 -19.98 -30.29
CA LEU A 37 -2.33 -18.89 -31.23
C LEU A 37 -0.96 -18.45 -31.74
N ILE A 38 -0.71 -18.68 -33.03
CA ILE A 38 0.63 -18.56 -33.62
C ILE A 38 0.65 -17.51 -34.72
N ASP A 39 1.62 -16.58 -34.65
CA ASP A 39 1.89 -15.59 -35.69
C ASP A 39 2.29 -16.28 -37.01
N GLY A 40 1.45 -16.13 -38.03
CA GLY A 40 1.63 -16.67 -39.38
C GLY A 40 2.13 -15.63 -40.39
N SER A 41 2.47 -14.42 -39.93
CA SER A 41 2.85 -13.29 -40.78
C SER A 41 4.33 -13.31 -41.19
N GLU A 42 4.71 -12.35 -42.03
CA GLU A 42 6.07 -12.22 -42.58
C GLU A 42 7.14 -11.87 -41.54
N SER A 43 6.77 -11.39 -40.34
CA SER A 43 7.74 -11.21 -39.24
C SER A 43 8.37 -12.52 -38.78
N VAL A 44 7.64 -13.62 -38.85
CA VAL A 44 8.19 -14.95 -38.57
C VAL A 44 9.02 -15.42 -39.77
N GLY A 45 8.44 -15.35 -40.96
CA GLY A 45 9.08 -15.73 -42.22
C GLY A 45 9.16 -17.25 -42.45
N ALA A 46 9.10 -17.65 -43.72
CA ALA A 46 9.01 -19.07 -44.11
C ALA A 46 10.18 -19.94 -43.61
N ALA A 47 11.38 -19.37 -43.49
CA ALA A 47 12.55 -20.10 -43.02
C ALA A 47 12.53 -20.38 -41.51
N ASN A 48 11.83 -19.55 -40.73
CA ASN A 48 11.79 -19.68 -39.28
C ASN A 48 10.47 -20.28 -38.75
N PHE A 49 9.40 -20.30 -39.56
CA PHE A 49 8.13 -20.91 -39.18
C PHE A 49 8.25 -22.37 -38.68
N PRO A 50 9.12 -23.23 -39.26
CA PRO A 50 9.34 -24.57 -38.70
C PRO A 50 9.81 -24.58 -37.24
N LEU A 51 10.57 -23.56 -36.79
CA LEU A 51 11.05 -23.46 -35.41
C LEU A 51 9.91 -23.17 -34.42
N ILE A 52 8.90 -22.42 -34.87
CA ILE A 52 7.69 -22.11 -34.09
C ILE A 52 6.78 -23.34 -34.03
N SER A 53 6.63 -24.06 -35.14
CA SER A 53 5.91 -25.34 -35.18
C SER A 53 6.59 -26.40 -34.31
N ASP A 54 7.93 -26.46 -34.29
CA ASP A 54 8.70 -27.36 -33.42
C ASP A 54 8.51 -27.04 -31.93
N LEU A 55 8.40 -25.75 -31.56
CA LEU A 55 8.02 -25.36 -30.20
C LEU A 55 6.63 -25.87 -29.84
N ALA A 56 5.63 -25.69 -30.71
CA ALA A 56 4.30 -26.24 -30.50
C ALA A 56 4.31 -27.77 -30.36
N VAL A 57 5.09 -28.49 -31.19
CA VAL A 57 5.32 -29.94 -31.06
C VAL A 57 5.88 -30.28 -29.68
N ARG A 58 6.93 -29.59 -29.24
CA ARG A 58 7.58 -29.84 -27.94
C ARG A 58 6.65 -29.62 -26.75
N VAL A 59 5.83 -28.56 -26.80
CA VAL A 59 4.80 -28.31 -25.78
C VAL A 59 3.81 -29.47 -25.74
N ILE A 60 3.28 -29.89 -26.88
CA ILE A 60 2.27 -30.95 -26.96
C ILE A 60 2.84 -32.32 -26.56
N GLU A 61 4.11 -32.60 -26.87
CA GLU A 61 4.80 -33.82 -26.43
C GLU A 61 4.84 -33.94 -24.90
N GLY A 62 5.03 -32.81 -24.20
CA GLY A 62 5.07 -32.72 -22.74
C GLY A 62 3.71 -32.73 -22.04
N LEU A 63 2.60 -32.61 -22.78
CA LEU A 63 1.24 -32.53 -22.22
C LEU A 63 0.49 -33.86 -22.30
N ALA A 64 -0.42 -34.12 -21.37
CA ALA A 64 -1.31 -35.27 -21.44
C ALA A 64 -2.55 -34.94 -22.27
N VAL A 65 -2.45 -35.11 -23.60
CA VAL A 65 -3.53 -34.77 -24.54
C VAL A 65 -4.50 -35.93 -24.72
N GLY A 66 -5.80 -35.66 -24.56
CA GLY A 66 -6.88 -36.64 -24.74
C GLY A 66 -8.26 -36.09 -24.38
N ARG A 67 -9.33 -36.82 -24.73
CA ARG A 67 -10.73 -36.36 -24.55
C ARG A 67 -11.07 -35.92 -23.12
N ASP A 68 -10.54 -36.65 -22.13
CA ASP A 68 -10.79 -36.44 -20.70
C ASP A 68 -9.59 -35.78 -19.99
N ALA A 69 -8.57 -35.38 -20.74
CA ALA A 69 -7.35 -34.73 -20.25
C ALA A 69 -7.23 -33.33 -20.89
N ILE A 70 -6.08 -32.98 -21.47
CA ILE A 70 -5.91 -31.69 -22.17
C ILE A 70 -6.47 -31.79 -23.59
N ARG A 71 -7.40 -30.89 -23.95
CA ARG A 71 -7.87 -30.70 -25.33
C ARG A 71 -7.11 -29.54 -25.96
N VAL A 72 -6.83 -29.62 -27.26
CA VAL A 72 -5.95 -28.67 -27.94
C VAL A 72 -6.63 -28.16 -29.20
N ALA A 73 -6.67 -26.85 -29.36
CA ALA A 73 -7.03 -26.16 -30.59
C ALA A 73 -5.84 -25.31 -31.05
N LEU A 74 -5.79 -25.02 -32.35
CA LEU A 74 -4.72 -24.22 -32.94
C LEU A 74 -5.26 -23.27 -34.00
N MET A 75 -4.79 -22.04 -33.94
CA MET A 75 -5.08 -20.99 -34.91
C MET A 75 -3.80 -20.28 -35.33
N LEU A 76 -3.67 -19.99 -36.62
CA LEU A 76 -2.66 -19.08 -37.14
C LEU A 76 -3.29 -17.70 -37.34
N TYR A 77 -2.55 -16.62 -37.11
CA TYR A 77 -3.05 -15.28 -37.39
C TYR A 77 -2.11 -14.48 -38.29
N GLY A 78 -2.70 -13.75 -39.24
CA GLY A 78 -2.02 -12.86 -40.17
C GLY A 78 -2.92 -11.65 -40.43
N ALA A 79 -3.30 -11.39 -41.67
CA ALA A 79 -4.36 -10.41 -41.96
C ALA A 79 -5.73 -10.88 -41.42
N ASP A 80 -6.02 -12.17 -41.55
CA ASP A 80 -7.23 -12.82 -41.07
C ASP A 80 -6.87 -13.98 -40.12
N PRO A 81 -7.69 -14.29 -39.10
CA PRO A 81 -7.54 -15.49 -38.29
C PRO A 81 -7.84 -16.77 -39.11
N ASP A 82 -6.98 -17.77 -39.01
CA ASP A 82 -7.10 -19.05 -39.72
C ASP A 82 -7.06 -20.23 -38.75
N ILE A 83 -8.26 -20.72 -38.40
CA ILE A 83 -8.45 -21.86 -37.49
C ILE A 83 -8.01 -23.15 -38.18
N LYS A 84 -7.00 -23.82 -37.61
CA LYS A 84 -6.49 -25.09 -38.15
C LYS A 84 -7.25 -26.29 -37.61
N PHE A 85 -7.63 -26.27 -36.33
CA PHE A 85 -8.49 -27.27 -35.72
C PHE A 85 -9.04 -26.79 -34.36
N TYR A 86 -10.21 -27.30 -33.99
CA TYR A 86 -10.95 -27.00 -32.75
C TYR A 86 -10.60 -27.99 -31.63
N LEU A 87 -11.02 -27.71 -30.39
CA LEU A 87 -10.75 -28.53 -29.20
C LEU A 87 -11.30 -29.97 -29.32
N ASN A 88 -12.37 -30.16 -30.09
CA ASN A 88 -12.99 -31.46 -30.36
C ASN A 88 -12.51 -32.15 -31.66
N SER A 89 -11.53 -31.59 -32.37
CA SER A 89 -11.09 -32.12 -33.67
C SER A 89 -10.24 -33.39 -33.56
N PHE A 90 -9.49 -33.53 -32.46
CA PHE A 90 -8.62 -34.69 -32.20
C PHE A 90 -8.81 -35.20 -30.78
N ASP A 91 -8.72 -36.52 -30.61
CA ASP A 91 -8.93 -37.19 -29.32
C ASP A 91 -7.68 -37.82 -28.72
N ASN A 92 -6.54 -37.72 -29.42
CA ASN A 92 -5.26 -38.30 -29.02
C ASN A 92 -4.08 -37.39 -29.42
N LYS A 93 -2.99 -37.48 -28.64
CA LYS A 93 -1.76 -36.71 -28.84
C LYS A 93 -1.15 -36.87 -30.24
N GLU A 94 -1.09 -38.09 -30.76
CA GLU A 94 -0.43 -38.38 -32.05
C GLU A 94 -1.09 -37.65 -33.22
N SER A 95 -2.42 -37.54 -33.20
CA SER A 95 -3.18 -36.82 -34.22
C SER A 95 -2.95 -35.31 -34.16
N VAL A 96 -2.88 -34.73 -32.96
CA VAL A 96 -2.53 -33.31 -32.76
C VAL A 96 -1.10 -33.03 -33.25
N LEU A 97 -0.13 -33.88 -32.89
CA LEU A 97 1.26 -33.74 -33.34
C LEU A 97 1.38 -33.86 -34.87
N SER A 98 0.63 -34.78 -35.49
CA SER A 98 0.59 -34.91 -36.95
C SER A 98 0.03 -33.66 -37.62
N ALA A 99 -1.04 -33.07 -37.07
CA ALA A 99 -1.64 -31.84 -37.57
C ALA A 99 -0.69 -30.63 -37.46
N ILE A 100 0.03 -30.50 -36.34
CA ILE A 100 1.02 -29.41 -36.14
C ILE A 100 2.21 -29.56 -37.10
N ARG A 101 2.72 -30.78 -37.30
CA ARG A 101 3.82 -31.05 -38.25
C ARG A 101 3.44 -30.79 -39.71
N GLY A 102 2.14 -30.81 -40.02
CA GLY A 102 1.59 -30.50 -41.34
C GLY A 102 1.26 -29.03 -41.58
N LEU A 103 1.57 -28.12 -40.65
CA LEU A 103 1.27 -26.70 -40.81
C LEU A 103 2.11 -26.07 -41.93
N GLU A 104 1.43 -25.47 -42.89
CA GLU A 104 2.04 -24.65 -43.93
C GLU A 104 2.15 -23.19 -43.46
N TYR A 105 3.25 -22.54 -43.83
CA TYR A 105 3.47 -21.12 -43.54
C TYR A 105 2.48 -20.26 -44.35
N PRO A 106 1.57 -19.51 -43.70
CA PRO A 106 0.54 -18.74 -44.42
C PRO A 106 1.13 -17.56 -45.18
N GLY A 107 2.01 -16.79 -44.52
CA GLY A 107 2.54 -15.53 -45.03
C GLY A 107 1.53 -14.39 -45.03
N GLY A 108 2.02 -13.15 -45.04
CA GLY A 108 1.20 -11.94 -45.04
C GLY A 108 1.90 -10.79 -44.31
N TYR A 109 1.67 -9.55 -44.75
CA TYR A 109 2.32 -8.37 -44.16
C TYR A 109 1.73 -7.97 -42.79
N GLU A 110 0.46 -8.28 -42.56
CA GLU A 110 -0.28 -7.92 -41.35
C GLU A 110 -0.23 -9.04 -40.30
N ALA A 111 -0.26 -8.64 -39.03
CA ALA A 111 -0.31 -9.51 -37.86
C ALA A 111 -1.43 -9.01 -36.95
N ASN A 112 -2.68 -9.25 -37.35
CA ASN A 112 -3.88 -8.78 -36.66
C ASN A 112 -4.20 -9.68 -35.45
N LEU A 113 -3.44 -9.50 -34.37
CA LEU A 113 -3.60 -10.25 -33.12
C LEU A 113 -4.95 -9.94 -32.44
N GLY A 114 -5.46 -8.71 -32.53
CA GLY A 114 -6.72 -8.32 -31.90
C GLY A 114 -7.91 -9.12 -32.43
N ALA A 115 -8.07 -9.16 -33.75
CA ALA A 115 -9.08 -9.96 -34.43
C ALA A 115 -8.95 -11.46 -34.10
N ALA A 116 -7.72 -11.96 -33.98
CA ALA A 116 -7.48 -13.33 -33.56
C ALA A 116 -7.88 -13.59 -32.09
N LEU A 117 -7.61 -12.67 -31.16
CA LEU A 117 -8.04 -12.84 -29.76
C LEU A 117 -9.57 -12.85 -29.63
N GLU A 118 -10.27 -12.06 -30.45
CA GLU A 118 -11.74 -12.10 -30.53
C GLU A 118 -12.25 -13.45 -31.04
N GLU A 119 -11.66 -13.97 -32.13
CA GLU A 119 -12.03 -15.28 -32.67
C GLU A 119 -11.77 -16.44 -31.67
N VAL A 120 -10.71 -16.34 -30.85
CA VAL A 120 -10.48 -17.30 -29.76
C VAL A 120 -11.62 -17.27 -28.74
N ALA A 121 -12.04 -16.07 -28.32
CA ALA A 121 -13.09 -15.90 -27.32
C ALA A 121 -14.47 -16.33 -27.84
N ASP A 122 -14.77 -16.02 -29.11
CA ASP A 122 -16.08 -16.25 -29.70
C ASP A 122 -16.27 -17.68 -30.22
N SER A 123 -15.20 -18.31 -30.72
CA SER A 123 -15.30 -19.59 -31.45
C SER A 123 -14.52 -20.73 -30.79
N LEU A 124 -13.22 -20.57 -30.52
CA LEU A 124 -12.33 -21.69 -30.19
C LEU A 124 -12.53 -22.27 -28.78
N LEU A 125 -13.03 -21.46 -27.84
CA LEU A 125 -13.29 -21.86 -26.46
C LEU A 125 -14.78 -22.19 -26.19
N GLY A 126 -15.64 -22.05 -27.20
CA GLY A 126 -17.06 -22.36 -27.10
C GLY A 126 -17.36 -23.86 -26.97
N GLN A 127 -18.52 -24.21 -26.42
CA GLN A 127 -18.97 -25.60 -26.30
C GLN A 127 -19.04 -26.31 -27.66
N ASP A 128 -19.50 -25.61 -28.71
CA ASP A 128 -19.60 -26.16 -30.06
C ASP A 128 -18.22 -26.55 -30.64
N ALA A 129 -17.15 -25.87 -30.21
CA ALA A 129 -15.76 -26.18 -30.54
C ALA A 129 -15.13 -27.24 -29.63
N GLY A 130 -15.84 -27.69 -28.59
CA GLY A 130 -15.36 -28.67 -27.61
C GLY A 130 -14.84 -28.10 -26.29
N GLY A 131 -15.05 -26.80 -26.03
CA GLY A 131 -14.70 -26.14 -24.78
C GLY A 131 -15.53 -26.62 -23.60
N ARG A 132 -14.88 -26.74 -22.43
CA ARG A 132 -15.42 -27.27 -21.18
C ARG A 132 -15.44 -26.24 -20.06
N ALA A 133 -15.48 -24.95 -20.40
CA ALA A 133 -15.54 -23.86 -19.43
C ALA A 133 -16.74 -24.00 -18.46
N GLU A 134 -17.92 -24.36 -18.96
CA GLU A 134 -19.11 -24.58 -18.12
C GLU A 134 -19.01 -25.82 -17.20
N GLU A 135 -18.10 -26.76 -17.51
CA GLU A 135 -17.79 -27.91 -16.67
C GLU A 135 -16.74 -27.58 -15.59
N GLY A 136 -16.29 -26.32 -15.52
CA GLY A 136 -15.26 -25.86 -14.58
C GLY A 136 -13.84 -26.28 -14.98
N VAL A 137 -13.61 -26.65 -16.23
CA VAL A 137 -12.28 -26.96 -16.77
C VAL A 137 -11.55 -25.66 -17.11
N PRO A 138 -10.30 -25.46 -16.64
CA PRO A 138 -9.52 -24.27 -16.96
C PRO A 138 -9.30 -24.08 -18.47
N GLN A 139 -9.47 -22.85 -18.95
CA GLN A 139 -9.22 -22.46 -20.33
C GLN A 139 -7.87 -21.75 -20.43
N VAL A 140 -7.02 -22.16 -21.38
CA VAL A 140 -5.65 -21.66 -21.55
C VAL A 140 -5.44 -21.20 -22.97
N LEU A 141 -4.85 -20.02 -23.14
CA LEU A 141 -4.38 -19.48 -24.41
C LEU A 141 -2.88 -19.24 -24.35
N VAL A 142 -2.13 -19.75 -25.32
CA VAL A 142 -0.72 -19.42 -25.53
C VAL A 142 -0.59 -18.63 -26.83
N VAL A 143 -0.10 -17.40 -26.74
CA VAL A 143 0.11 -16.50 -27.88
C VAL A 143 1.60 -16.45 -28.21
N ILE A 144 1.97 -16.82 -29.43
CA ILE A 144 3.34 -16.71 -29.93
C ILE A 144 3.39 -15.61 -30.99
N SER A 145 4.14 -14.55 -30.71
CA SER A 145 4.16 -13.36 -31.56
C SER A 145 5.58 -12.86 -31.84
N ALA A 146 5.87 -12.53 -33.10
CA ALA A 146 7.18 -12.02 -33.52
C ALA A 146 7.20 -10.51 -33.80
N ARG A 147 6.06 -9.83 -33.67
CA ARG A 147 5.95 -8.39 -33.84
C ARG A 147 4.76 -7.80 -33.10
N GLU A 148 4.78 -6.49 -32.92
CA GLU A 148 3.59 -5.74 -32.52
C GLU A 148 2.48 -5.93 -33.57
N SER A 149 1.26 -6.14 -33.07
CA SER A 149 0.09 -6.38 -33.89
C SER A 149 -0.35 -5.13 -34.64
N THR A 150 -0.98 -5.35 -35.78
CA THR A 150 -1.40 -4.27 -36.70
C THR A 150 -2.79 -3.73 -36.41
N ASP A 151 -3.44 -4.22 -35.35
CA ASP A 151 -4.80 -3.91 -34.92
C ASP A 151 -4.91 -3.76 -33.38
N ASP A 152 -6.06 -3.36 -32.86
CA ASP A 152 -6.26 -3.17 -31.42
C ASP A 152 -6.50 -4.52 -30.70
N VAL A 153 -5.60 -4.89 -29.80
CA VAL A 153 -5.71 -6.12 -28.99
C VAL A 153 -6.56 -5.97 -27.74
N SER A 154 -6.94 -4.74 -27.38
CA SER A 154 -7.58 -4.43 -26.10
C SER A 154 -8.95 -5.08 -25.96
N GLU A 155 -9.70 -5.21 -27.05
CA GLU A 155 -11.05 -5.79 -27.04
C GLU A 155 -11.01 -7.31 -26.83
N GLY A 156 -10.28 -8.04 -27.68
CA GLY A 156 -10.08 -9.49 -27.56
C GLY A 156 -9.37 -9.89 -26.25
N GLY A 157 -8.32 -9.16 -25.85
CA GLY A 157 -7.63 -9.40 -24.58
C GLY A 157 -8.55 -9.23 -23.36
N ARG A 158 -9.48 -8.27 -23.39
CA ARG A 158 -10.49 -8.09 -22.33
C ARG A 158 -11.55 -9.20 -22.36
N ALA A 159 -11.99 -9.64 -23.53
CA ALA A 159 -12.96 -10.73 -23.66
C ALA A 159 -12.43 -12.03 -23.04
N LEU A 160 -11.16 -12.36 -23.30
CA LEU A 160 -10.49 -13.53 -22.74
C LEU A 160 -10.32 -13.43 -21.22
N LYS A 161 -9.95 -12.27 -20.70
CA LYS A 161 -9.89 -12.02 -19.24
C LYS A 161 -11.27 -12.16 -18.57
N GLN A 162 -12.33 -11.67 -19.20
CA GLN A 162 -13.71 -11.82 -18.70
C GLN A 162 -14.18 -13.28 -18.73
N ALA A 163 -13.77 -14.05 -19.74
CA ALA A 163 -14.02 -15.47 -19.84
C ALA A 163 -13.13 -16.32 -18.91
N SER A 164 -12.33 -15.68 -18.03
CA SER A 164 -11.41 -16.35 -17.11
C SER A 164 -10.41 -17.28 -17.81
N VAL A 165 -9.95 -16.87 -19.00
CA VAL A 165 -8.94 -17.59 -19.78
C VAL A 165 -7.54 -17.21 -19.28
N TYR A 166 -6.70 -18.21 -19.03
CA TYR A 166 -5.29 -18.01 -18.69
C TYR A 166 -4.49 -17.75 -19.97
N THR A 167 -4.06 -16.51 -20.18
CA THR A 167 -3.30 -16.07 -21.34
C THR A 167 -1.81 -15.99 -21.02
N PHE A 168 -1.01 -16.80 -21.71
CA PHE A 168 0.45 -16.80 -21.70
C PHE A 168 0.99 -16.24 -23.02
N GLY A 169 2.11 -15.51 -22.97
CA GLY A 169 2.74 -14.90 -24.14
C GLY A 169 4.15 -15.43 -24.37
N ILE A 170 4.53 -15.59 -25.64
CA ILE A 170 5.91 -15.81 -26.06
C ILE A 170 6.23 -14.74 -27.12
N ALA A 171 6.96 -13.70 -26.70
CA ALA A 171 7.47 -12.64 -27.57
C ALA A 171 8.76 -13.10 -28.23
N VAL A 172 8.81 -13.08 -29.55
CA VAL A 172 10.03 -13.31 -30.34
C VAL A 172 10.60 -11.95 -30.74
N GLY A 173 11.71 -11.57 -30.13
CA GLY A 173 12.26 -10.21 -30.18
C GLY A 173 11.55 -9.22 -29.24
N ASP A 174 12.01 -7.97 -29.23
CA ASP A 174 11.56 -6.96 -28.24
C ASP A 174 10.23 -6.27 -28.60
N SER A 175 9.77 -6.38 -29.85
CA SER A 175 8.67 -5.57 -30.40
C SER A 175 7.28 -6.02 -29.95
N ALA A 176 7.09 -7.31 -29.62
CA ALA A 176 5.79 -7.85 -29.20
C ALA A 176 5.57 -7.83 -27.68
N THR A 177 6.61 -7.63 -26.88
CA THR A 177 6.60 -7.84 -25.42
C THR A 177 5.55 -6.99 -24.71
N ALA A 178 5.52 -5.67 -24.97
CA ALA A 178 4.60 -4.75 -24.28
C ALA A 178 3.11 -5.07 -24.56
N GLN A 179 2.80 -5.50 -25.78
CA GLN A 179 1.43 -5.84 -26.17
C GLN A 179 1.02 -7.21 -25.62
N LEU A 180 1.94 -8.19 -25.59
CA LEU A 180 1.70 -9.47 -24.91
C LEU A 180 1.53 -9.29 -23.41
N GLU A 181 2.28 -8.38 -22.76
CA GLU A 181 2.11 -8.05 -21.34
C GLU A 181 0.74 -7.43 -21.05
N ALA A 182 0.16 -6.69 -22.01
CA ALA A 182 -1.15 -6.08 -21.87
C ALA A 182 -2.30 -7.12 -21.91
N ILE A 183 -2.15 -8.16 -22.72
CA ILE A 183 -3.17 -9.22 -22.89
C ILE A 183 -2.96 -10.42 -21.95
N ALA A 184 -1.73 -10.67 -21.50
CA ALA A 184 -1.43 -11.78 -20.59
C ALA A 184 -2.21 -11.65 -19.27
N THR A 185 -2.48 -12.79 -18.65
CA THR A 185 -3.16 -12.83 -17.36
C THR A 185 -2.32 -12.19 -16.26
N ASP A 186 -0.99 -12.34 -16.33
CA ASP A 186 -0.01 -11.65 -15.51
C ASP A 186 1.18 -11.27 -16.41
N LYS A 187 1.84 -10.13 -16.16
CA LYS A 187 2.99 -9.72 -16.99
C LYS A 187 4.15 -10.72 -16.92
N SER A 188 4.31 -11.42 -15.80
CA SER A 188 5.32 -12.48 -15.62
C SER A 188 5.06 -13.75 -16.44
N PHE A 189 3.87 -13.85 -17.05
CA PHE A 189 3.47 -14.95 -17.95
C PHE A 189 3.85 -14.69 -19.41
N VAL A 190 4.56 -13.60 -19.69
CA VAL A 190 5.17 -13.32 -20.99
C VAL A 190 6.64 -13.74 -20.95
N LEU A 191 6.99 -14.69 -21.81
CA LEU A 191 8.36 -15.12 -22.06
C LEU A 191 8.92 -14.34 -23.25
N SER A 192 10.20 -13.98 -23.18
CA SER A 192 10.88 -13.24 -24.25
C SER A 192 12.04 -14.05 -24.80
N ALA A 193 11.91 -14.50 -26.04
CA ALA A 193 12.98 -15.11 -26.80
C ALA A 193 13.67 -14.02 -27.64
N PRO A 194 14.99 -13.76 -27.47
CA PRO A 194 15.68 -12.70 -28.21
C PRO A 194 15.57 -12.81 -29.73
N ASP A 195 15.49 -14.04 -30.24
CA ASP A 195 15.21 -14.32 -31.64
C ASP A 195 14.51 -15.69 -31.81
N VAL A 196 13.94 -15.90 -32.99
CA VAL A 196 13.13 -17.10 -33.31
C VAL A 196 13.87 -18.43 -33.16
N ARG A 197 15.21 -18.45 -33.21
CA ARG A 197 16.01 -19.67 -33.02
C ARG A 197 16.09 -20.08 -31.55
N THR A 198 15.89 -19.12 -30.64
CA THR A 198 15.89 -19.34 -29.19
C THR A 198 14.49 -19.68 -28.65
N VAL A 199 13.44 -19.52 -29.45
CA VAL A 199 12.04 -19.76 -29.03
C VAL A 199 11.80 -21.18 -28.52
N ALA A 200 12.53 -22.17 -29.04
CA ALA A 200 12.44 -23.55 -28.62
C ALA A 200 12.92 -23.80 -27.17
N SER A 201 13.73 -22.88 -26.60
CA SER A 201 14.19 -22.96 -25.22
C SER A 201 13.13 -22.53 -24.19
N GLU A 202 12.11 -21.78 -24.64
CA GLU A 202 10.97 -21.37 -23.81
C GLU A 202 9.93 -22.49 -23.60
N GLY A 203 10.06 -23.59 -24.37
CA GLY A 203 9.13 -24.73 -24.35
C GLY A 203 8.95 -25.38 -22.99
N ASP A 204 10.03 -25.52 -22.21
CA ASP A 204 9.94 -26.15 -20.88
C ASP A 204 9.25 -25.22 -19.86
N GLN A 205 9.40 -23.91 -20.01
CA GLN A 205 8.81 -22.91 -19.10
C GLN A 205 7.32 -22.67 -19.39
N ILE A 206 6.93 -22.60 -20.67
CA ILE A 206 5.50 -22.53 -21.04
C ILE A 206 4.77 -23.82 -20.66
N LEU A 207 5.42 -24.98 -20.78
CA LEU A 207 4.87 -26.27 -20.35
C LEU A 207 4.56 -26.27 -18.84
N GLN A 208 5.45 -25.69 -18.02
CA GLN A 208 5.22 -25.55 -16.58
C GLN A 208 4.00 -24.67 -16.27
N TYR A 209 3.79 -23.59 -17.03
CA TYR A 209 2.60 -22.74 -16.86
C TYR A 209 1.30 -23.46 -17.22
N ILE A 210 1.25 -24.15 -18.37
CA ILE A 210 0.07 -24.90 -18.79
C ILE A 210 -0.25 -26.02 -17.78
N ASN A 211 0.76 -26.79 -17.35
CA ASN A 211 0.59 -27.83 -16.33
C ASN A 211 0.18 -27.23 -14.98
N GLY A 212 0.72 -26.05 -14.63
CA GLY A 212 0.37 -25.35 -13.41
C GLY A 212 -1.11 -24.96 -13.34
N VAL A 213 -1.68 -24.52 -14.47
CA VAL A 213 -3.12 -24.23 -14.60
C VAL A 213 -3.96 -25.49 -14.57
N ALA A 214 -3.56 -26.53 -15.33
CA ALA A 214 -4.27 -27.82 -15.33
C ALA A 214 -4.33 -28.41 -13.91
N GLN A 215 -3.23 -28.36 -13.16
CA GLN A 215 -3.12 -28.86 -11.77
C GLN A 215 -3.69 -27.88 -10.72
N ARG A 216 -4.28 -26.76 -11.14
CA ARG A 216 -4.80 -25.69 -10.25
C ARG A 216 -3.78 -25.15 -9.23
N SER A 217 -2.49 -25.26 -9.55
CA SER A 217 -1.39 -24.72 -8.72
C SER A 217 -1.05 -23.26 -9.07
N ILE A 218 -1.39 -22.86 -10.30
CA ILE A 218 -1.53 -21.48 -10.74
C ILE A 218 -3.01 -21.13 -10.58
N VAL A 219 -3.32 -20.42 -9.49
CA VAL A 219 -4.60 -19.76 -9.25
C VAL A 219 -4.33 -18.28 -9.38
N VAL A 220 -4.96 -17.63 -10.35
CA VAL A 220 -4.94 -16.18 -10.45
C VAL A 220 -6.16 -15.69 -9.69
N GLU A 221 -5.93 -14.88 -8.65
CA GLU A 221 -6.97 -13.96 -8.19
C GLU A 221 -7.17 -12.97 -9.33
N ASN A 222 -8.10 -13.29 -10.22
CA ASN A 222 -8.67 -12.25 -11.04
C ASN A 222 -9.31 -11.31 -10.04
N GLU A 223 -8.69 -10.14 -9.83
CA GLU A 223 -9.43 -8.98 -9.37
C GLU A 223 -10.54 -8.79 -10.40
N PHE A 224 -11.68 -9.42 -10.14
CA PHE A 224 -12.92 -8.92 -10.66
C PHE A 224 -12.97 -7.50 -10.08
N PRO A 225 -13.10 -6.44 -10.91
CA PRO A 225 -14.01 -5.41 -10.47
C PRO A 225 -15.28 -6.20 -10.18
N GLU A 226 -15.60 -6.39 -8.88
CA GLU A 226 -16.92 -6.81 -8.46
C GLU A 226 -17.89 -6.15 -9.42
N ALA A 227 -18.75 -6.97 -10.05
CA ALA A 227 -19.80 -6.51 -10.94
C ALA A 227 -20.24 -5.15 -10.45
N LEU A 228 -19.93 -4.08 -11.22
CA LEU A 228 -20.06 -2.69 -10.78
C LEU A 228 -21.22 -2.64 -9.81
N ALA A 229 -20.95 -2.38 -8.54
CA ALA A 229 -22.02 -2.05 -7.60
C ALA A 229 -22.55 -0.70 -8.08
N VAL A 230 -23.30 -0.71 -9.20
CA VAL A 230 -24.00 0.44 -9.74
C VAL A 230 -25.03 0.73 -8.68
N GLY A 231 -24.70 1.69 -7.81
CA GLY A 231 -25.63 2.16 -6.78
C GLY A 231 -26.97 2.50 -7.43
N LYS A 232 -28.07 2.45 -6.68
CA LYS A 232 -29.44 2.66 -7.17
C LYS A 232 -29.51 3.84 -8.16
N ARG A 233 -30.16 3.66 -9.32
CA ARG A 233 -30.36 4.72 -10.32
C ARG A 233 -31.69 4.57 -11.06
N ASP A 234 -32.21 5.69 -11.52
CA ASP A 234 -33.37 5.74 -12.40
C ASP A 234 -32.95 6.34 -13.75
N ILE A 235 -33.09 5.56 -14.82
CA ILE A 235 -32.59 5.93 -16.14
C ILE A 235 -33.75 5.96 -17.13
N VAL A 236 -33.97 7.11 -17.76
CA VAL A 236 -34.98 7.28 -18.81
C VAL A 236 -34.31 7.39 -20.17
N PHE A 237 -34.65 6.47 -21.08
CA PHE A 237 -34.29 6.59 -22.50
C PHE A 237 -35.38 7.38 -23.24
N LEU A 238 -35.02 8.55 -23.77
CA LEU A 238 -35.91 9.42 -24.54
C LEU A 238 -35.59 9.32 -26.03
N ILE A 239 -36.47 8.67 -26.80
CA ILE A 239 -36.15 8.16 -28.14
C ILE A 239 -36.98 8.88 -29.22
N ASP A 240 -36.31 9.46 -30.22
CA ASP A 240 -36.96 9.97 -31.43
C ASP A 240 -37.62 8.82 -32.21
N SER A 241 -38.95 8.79 -32.22
CA SER A 241 -39.73 7.76 -32.90
C SER A 241 -39.71 7.86 -34.42
N SER A 242 -39.25 9.00 -34.96
CA SER A 242 -39.24 9.29 -36.39
C SER A 242 -38.04 8.72 -37.15
N MET A 243 -37.09 8.09 -36.45
CA MET A 243 -35.82 7.58 -37.00
C MET A 243 -35.96 6.36 -37.94
N GLY A 244 -37.17 5.80 -38.07
CA GLY A 244 -37.44 4.61 -38.88
C GLY A 244 -36.99 3.31 -38.23
N SER A 245 -37.46 2.18 -38.76
CA SER A 245 -37.31 0.86 -38.14
C SER A 245 -35.85 0.42 -37.92
N ILE A 246 -34.95 0.75 -38.86
CA ILE A 246 -33.54 0.34 -38.77
C ILE A 246 -32.87 0.99 -37.54
N LEU A 247 -33.07 2.30 -37.37
CA LEU A 247 -32.44 3.04 -36.27
C LEU A 247 -33.09 2.73 -34.92
N ILE A 248 -34.42 2.59 -34.88
CA ILE A 248 -35.10 2.13 -33.67
C ILE A 248 -34.62 0.73 -33.27
N ASN A 249 -34.39 -0.17 -34.21
CA ASN A 249 -33.84 -1.48 -33.90
C ASN A 249 -32.43 -1.38 -33.30
N ALA A 250 -31.56 -0.51 -33.82
CA ALA A 250 -30.23 -0.27 -33.26
C ALA A 250 -30.30 0.31 -31.84
N VAL A 251 -31.23 1.24 -31.58
CA VAL A 251 -31.47 1.79 -30.23
C VAL A 251 -31.98 0.71 -29.27
N ARG A 252 -32.94 -0.14 -29.68
CA ARG A 252 -33.42 -1.25 -28.85
C ARG A 252 -32.29 -2.22 -28.50
N GLU A 253 -31.44 -2.55 -29.47
CA GLU A 253 -30.29 -3.43 -29.25
C GLU A 253 -29.27 -2.80 -28.31
N PHE A 254 -29.02 -1.50 -28.42
CA PHE A 254 -28.20 -0.78 -27.45
C PHE A 254 -28.78 -0.82 -26.03
N ILE A 255 -30.08 -0.55 -25.87
CA ILE A 255 -30.74 -0.59 -24.55
C ILE A 255 -30.73 -2.02 -23.98
N LYS A 256 -30.88 -3.05 -24.83
CA LYS A 256 -30.75 -4.45 -24.43
C LYS A 256 -29.34 -4.74 -23.89
N ARG A 257 -28.29 -4.34 -24.62
CA ARG A 257 -26.89 -4.48 -24.15
C ARG A 257 -26.66 -3.74 -22.83
N PHE A 258 -27.25 -2.55 -22.66
CA PHE A 258 -27.22 -1.85 -21.38
C PHE A 258 -27.86 -2.68 -20.25
N ILE A 259 -29.08 -3.19 -20.46
CA ILE A 259 -29.81 -4.03 -19.49
C ILE A 259 -29.02 -5.29 -19.12
N ASP A 260 -28.41 -5.95 -20.10
CA ASP A 260 -27.62 -7.16 -19.89
C ASP A 260 -26.42 -6.89 -18.96
N THR A 261 -25.84 -5.69 -19.05
CA THR A 261 -24.69 -5.27 -18.22
C THR A 261 -25.03 -4.69 -16.85
N MET A 262 -26.29 -4.42 -16.53
CA MET A 262 -26.70 -3.70 -15.31
C MET A 262 -27.49 -4.57 -14.33
N PRO A 263 -27.40 -4.34 -13.00
CA PRO A 263 -28.29 -4.97 -12.04
C PRO A 263 -29.70 -4.33 -12.11
N ILE A 264 -30.61 -4.89 -12.91
CA ILE A 264 -31.99 -4.39 -13.02
C ILE A 264 -32.82 -4.87 -11.82
N GLY A 265 -33.48 -3.92 -11.15
CA GLY A 265 -34.35 -4.22 -10.02
C GLY A 265 -34.89 -2.97 -9.34
N SER A 266 -35.98 -3.13 -8.59
CA SER A 266 -36.64 -2.02 -7.87
C SER A 266 -35.75 -1.37 -6.80
N ASP A 267 -34.78 -2.13 -6.27
CA ASP A 267 -33.78 -1.64 -5.31
C ASP A 267 -32.37 -1.50 -5.93
N GLN A 268 -32.29 -1.50 -7.26
CA GLN A 268 -31.05 -1.39 -8.04
C GLN A 268 -31.27 -0.36 -9.17
N VAL A 269 -31.02 -0.71 -10.44
CA VAL A 269 -31.28 0.15 -11.60
C VAL A 269 -32.71 -0.03 -12.11
N GLN A 270 -33.45 1.08 -12.21
CA GLN A 270 -34.76 1.16 -12.86
C GLN A 270 -34.65 1.83 -14.22
N VAL A 271 -35.38 1.32 -15.21
CA VAL A 271 -35.31 1.79 -16.60
C VAL A 271 -36.69 2.21 -17.10
N GLY A 272 -36.80 3.47 -17.52
CA GLY A 272 -37.97 4.03 -18.18
C GLY A 272 -37.68 4.31 -19.64
N VAL A 273 -38.73 4.29 -20.47
CA VAL A 273 -38.62 4.62 -21.90
C VAL A 273 -39.77 5.52 -22.33
N ALA A 274 -39.44 6.64 -22.97
CA ALA A 274 -40.38 7.48 -23.68
C ALA A 274 -39.97 7.64 -25.13
N MET A 275 -40.96 7.69 -26.01
CA MET A 275 -40.79 7.99 -27.42
C MET A 275 -41.42 9.34 -27.76
N PHE A 276 -40.83 10.06 -28.71
CA PHE A 276 -41.39 11.34 -29.12
C PHE A 276 -41.29 11.57 -30.63
N SER A 277 -42.16 12.44 -31.13
CA SER A 277 -42.02 13.12 -32.43
C SER A 277 -42.44 14.58 -32.20
N THR A 278 -43.59 15.02 -32.72
CA THR A 278 -44.22 16.28 -32.29
C THR A 278 -44.95 16.15 -30.96
N THR A 279 -45.27 14.91 -30.54
CA THR A 279 -45.88 14.58 -29.25
C THR A 279 -45.10 13.48 -28.53
N PRO A 280 -44.75 13.66 -27.25
CA PRO A 280 -44.11 12.61 -26.45
C PRO A 280 -45.13 11.60 -25.92
N ARG A 281 -44.69 10.36 -25.72
CA ARG A 281 -45.45 9.25 -25.17
C ARG A 281 -44.55 8.38 -24.31
N MET A 282 -45.08 8.00 -23.15
CA MET A 282 -44.45 7.02 -22.26
C MET A 282 -44.72 5.61 -22.78
N GLU A 283 -43.66 4.82 -22.95
CA GLU A 283 -43.75 3.41 -23.36
C GLU A 283 -43.49 2.46 -22.18
N ILE A 284 -42.61 2.84 -21.25
CA ILE A 284 -42.23 2.06 -20.05
C ILE A 284 -42.02 3.01 -18.85
N ASN A 285 -42.69 2.76 -17.72
CA ASN A 285 -42.43 3.45 -16.45
C ASN A 285 -41.23 2.84 -15.71
N LEU A 286 -40.56 3.63 -14.86
CA LEU A 286 -39.41 3.19 -14.07
C LEU A 286 -39.73 1.98 -13.17
N ASN A 287 -40.95 1.94 -12.63
CA ASN A 287 -41.45 0.86 -11.77
C ASN A 287 -42.18 -0.27 -12.53
N SER A 288 -42.16 -0.30 -13.87
CA SER A 288 -42.93 -1.30 -14.65
C SER A 288 -42.36 -2.72 -14.61
N PHE A 289 -41.04 -2.85 -14.49
CA PHE A 289 -40.34 -4.14 -14.61
C PHE A 289 -39.19 -4.22 -13.61
N SER A 290 -39.10 -5.33 -12.90
CA SER A 290 -38.05 -5.59 -11.90
C SER A 290 -37.03 -6.65 -12.36
N THR A 291 -37.17 -7.20 -13.57
CA THR A 291 -36.25 -8.22 -14.12
C THR A 291 -35.79 -7.87 -15.54
N LYS A 292 -34.61 -8.36 -15.93
CA LYS A 292 -34.02 -8.11 -17.26
C LYS A 292 -34.89 -8.68 -18.39
N GLU A 293 -35.47 -9.86 -18.20
CA GLU A 293 -36.22 -10.60 -19.22
C GLU A 293 -37.56 -9.89 -19.53
N SER A 294 -38.25 -9.42 -18.49
CA SER A 294 -39.54 -8.74 -18.63
C SER A 294 -39.39 -7.36 -19.28
N LEU A 295 -38.35 -6.61 -18.88
CA LEU A 295 -37.99 -5.33 -19.48
C LEU A 295 -37.57 -5.48 -20.95
N THR A 296 -36.73 -6.47 -21.27
CA THR A 296 -36.31 -6.78 -22.65
C THR A 296 -37.50 -7.15 -23.54
N SER A 297 -38.44 -7.93 -23.00
CA SER A 297 -39.68 -8.30 -23.70
C SER A 297 -40.59 -7.09 -23.97
N ALA A 298 -40.60 -6.09 -23.07
CA ALA A 298 -41.35 -4.85 -23.25
C ALA A 298 -40.70 -3.95 -24.32
N LEU A 299 -39.37 -3.82 -24.30
CA LEU A 299 -38.61 -3.06 -25.32
C LEU A 299 -38.87 -3.57 -26.74
N ALA A 300 -39.02 -4.89 -26.91
CA ALA A 300 -39.30 -5.49 -28.20
C ALA A 300 -40.64 -5.02 -28.83
N LYS A 301 -41.59 -4.52 -28.02
CA LYS A 301 -42.91 -4.05 -28.47
C LYS A 301 -42.92 -2.60 -28.97
N ILE A 302 -41.85 -1.85 -28.71
CA ILE A 302 -41.69 -0.45 -29.11
C ILE A 302 -41.57 -0.36 -30.65
N LYS A 303 -42.37 0.52 -31.28
CA LYS A 303 -42.43 0.68 -32.75
C LYS A 303 -42.17 2.13 -33.18
N PRO A 304 -41.43 2.35 -34.29
CA PRO A 304 -41.25 3.70 -34.86
C PRO A 304 -42.58 4.30 -35.30
N ARG A 305 -42.64 5.63 -35.31
CA ARG A 305 -43.77 6.41 -35.86
C ARG A 305 -43.21 7.47 -36.81
N PRO A 306 -43.51 7.41 -38.12
CA PRO A 306 -43.00 8.39 -39.06
C PRO A 306 -43.51 9.79 -38.71
N SER A 307 -42.60 10.74 -38.70
CA SER A 307 -42.88 12.18 -38.56
C SER A 307 -41.79 12.94 -39.31
N ASN A 308 -42.12 14.08 -39.88
CA ASN A 308 -41.13 14.95 -40.51
C ASN A 308 -40.46 15.89 -39.50
N GLU A 309 -41.09 16.09 -38.34
CA GLU A 309 -40.68 17.04 -37.32
C GLU A 309 -40.58 16.39 -35.94
N VAL A 310 -39.74 16.98 -35.07
CA VAL A 310 -39.54 16.56 -33.68
C VAL A 310 -39.55 17.78 -32.76
N ASN A 311 -40.18 17.63 -31.60
CA ASN A 311 -40.27 18.62 -30.53
C ASN A 311 -39.52 18.07 -29.30
N ILE A 312 -38.22 18.31 -29.24
CA ILE A 312 -37.35 17.81 -28.18
C ILE A 312 -37.66 18.53 -26.87
N GLY A 313 -37.97 19.83 -26.91
CA GLY A 313 -38.32 20.61 -25.71
C GLY A 313 -39.55 20.04 -24.99
N ALA A 314 -40.64 19.82 -25.72
CA ALA A 314 -41.84 19.18 -25.21
C ALA A 314 -41.58 17.76 -24.68
N ALA A 315 -40.65 17.03 -25.30
CA ALA A 315 -40.28 15.68 -24.87
C ALA A 315 -39.51 15.67 -23.54
N LEU A 316 -38.57 16.61 -23.35
CA LEU A 316 -37.87 16.81 -22.07
C LEU A 316 -38.84 17.23 -20.96
N ASP A 317 -39.77 18.15 -21.26
CA ASP A 317 -40.77 18.59 -20.29
C ASP A 317 -41.75 17.46 -19.91
N PHE A 318 -42.07 16.58 -20.85
CA PHE A 318 -42.85 15.37 -20.59
C PHE A 318 -42.12 14.41 -19.64
N VAL A 319 -40.83 14.15 -19.83
CA VAL A 319 -40.03 13.34 -18.89
C VAL A 319 -40.07 13.94 -17.49
N ARG A 320 -39.85 15.26 -17.40
CA ARG A 320 -39.88 16.02 -16.14
C ARG A 320 -41.21 15.90 -15.39
N THR A 321 -42.33 16.00 -16.11
CA THR A 321 -43.68 16.09 -15.50
C THR A 321 -44.40 14.76 -15.36
N ASN A 322 -44.03 13.73 -16.14
CA ASN A 322 -44.74 12.46 -16.19
C ASN A 322 -43.88 11.25 -15.79
N MET A 323 -42.57 11.26 -16.03
CA MET A 323 -41.71 10.09 -15.76
C MET A 323 -40.88 10.23 -14.47
N LEU A 324 -40.39 11.43 -14.18
CA LEU A 324 -39.62 11.73 -12.97
C LEU A 324 -40.52 12.09 -11.79
N THR A 325 -41.59 11.31 -11.61
CA THR A 325 -42.57 11.45 -10.52
C THR A 325 -42.59 10.17 -9.68
N ALA A 326 -42.97 10.28 -8.41
CA ALA A 326 -43.07 9.13 -7.51
C ALA A 326 -44.06 8.07 -8.04
N GLU A 327 -45.16 8.51 -8.67
CA GLU A 327 -46.18 7.63 -9.28
C GLU A 327 -45.61 6.75 -10.40
N SER A 328 -44.69 7.31 -11.18
CA SER A 328 -44.00 6.63 -12.28
C SER A 328 -42.76 5.84 -11.84
N GLY A 329 -42.49 5.80 -10.53
CA GLY A 329 -41.41 5.03 -9.92
C GLY A 329 -40.12 5.80 -9.68
N SER A 330 -40.08 7.10 -9.94
CA SER A 330 -38.88 7.91 -9.68
C SER A 330 -38.59 8.03 -8.19
N ARG A 331 -37.36 7.69 -7.83
CA ARG A 331 -36.77 7.77 -6.49
C ARG A 331 -35.99 9.08 -6.28
N ILE A 332 -36.33 10.12 -7.06
CA ILE A 332 -35.68 11.44 -6.98
C ILE A 332 -35.77 12.05 -5.57
N LYS A 333 -36.86 11.78 -4.83
CA LYS A 333 -37.04 12.20 -3.43
C LYS A 333 -36.14 11.45 -2.44
N ASP A 334 -35.77 10.20 -2.78
CA ASP A 334 -34.86 9.37 -1.99
C ASP A 334 -33.38 9.64 -2.34
N GLN A 335 -33.12 10.73 -3.07
CA GLN A 335 -31.79 11.15 -3.53
C GLN A 335 -31.11 10.12 -4.44
N VAL A 336 -31.89 9.25 -5.07
CA VAL A 336 -31.39 8.31 -6.09
C VAL A 336 -31.10 9.09 -7.38
N PRO A 337 -29.90 8.97 -7.98
CA PRO A 337 -29.55 9.63 -9.23
C PRO A 337 -30.56 9.37 -10.35
N GLN A 338 -31.02 10.45 -10.98
CA GLN A 338 -31.93 10.41 -12.13
C GLN A 338 -31.14 10.78 -13.40
N LEU A 339 -31.19 9.93 -14.42
CA LEU A 339 -30.50 10.15 -15.68
C LEU A 339 -31.48 10.09 -16.85
N VAL A 340 -31.24 10.93 -17.87
CA VAL A 340 -32.02 10.95 -19.10
C VAL A 340 -31.07 10.87 -20.29
N LEU A 341 -31.18 9.84 -21.14
CA LEU A 341 -30.45 9.79 -22.41
C LEU A 341 -31.41 10.12 -23.57
N LEU A 342 -31.19 11.28 -24.19
CA LEU A 342 -31.87 11.68 -25.42
C LEU A 342 -31.18 11.04 -26.64
N LEU A 343 -31.97 10.41 -27.52
CA LEU A 343 -31.53 9.85 -28.79
C LEU A 343 -32.35 10.48 -29.92
N THR A 344 -31.71 11.28 -30.79
CA THR A 344 -32.40 11.98 -31.89
C THR A 344 -31.62 11.96 -33.20
N SER A 345 -32.33 11.97 -34.33
CA SER A 345 -31.73 12.08 -35.67
C SER A 345 -31.95 13.43 -36.36
N LYS A 346 -32.63 14.36 -35.68
CA LYS A 346 -33.12 15.63 -36.24
C LYS A 346 -32.99 16.77 -35.25
N LYS A 347 -32.88 17.98 -35.79
CA LYS A 347 -33.02 19.26 -35.10
C LYS A 347 -34.45 19.47 -34.56
N SER A 348 -34.57 20.09 -33.39
CA SER A 348 -35.86 20.40 -32.77
C SER A 348 -36.62 21.52 -33.50
N LYS A 349 -37.95 21.52 -33.39
CA LYS A 349 -38.82 22.63 -33.84
C LYS A 349 -39.25 23.57 -32.71
N ASP A 350 -39.05 23.16 -31.46
CA ASP A 350 -39.28 23.94 -30.26
C ASP A 350 -37.99 24.20 -29.49
N SER A 351 -38.03 25.14 -28.54
CA SER A 351 -36.86 25.47 -27.72
C SER A 351 -36.53 24.34 -26.76
N VAL A 352 -35.26 23.92 -26.73
CA VAL A 352 -34.77 22.84 -25.86
C VAL A 352 -34.16 23.37 -24.55
N GLN A 353 -33.71 24.63 -24.54
CA GLN A 353 -32.99 25.24 -23.42
C GLN A 353 -33.81 25.25 -22.13
N GLN A 354 -35.03 25.81 -22.16
CA GLN A 354 -35.84 25.96 -20.95
C GLN A 354 -36.25 24.61 -20.33
N PRO A 355 -36.71 23.59 -21.09
CA PRO A 355 -36.95 22.26 -20.54
C PRO A 355 -35.69 21.55 -20.02
N ALA A 356 -34.55 21.73 -20.70
CA ALA A 356 -33.27 21.19 -20.23
C ALA A 356 -32.81 21.84 -18.92
N ASP A 357 -32.92 23.17 -18.80
CA ASP A 357 -32.65 23.90 -17.56
C ASP A 357 -33.57 23.46 -16.42
N ALA A 358 -34.84 23.22 -16.70
CA ALA A 358 -35.78 22.74 -15.69
C ALA A 358 -35.40 21.34 -15.17
N LEU A 359 -34.93 20.43 -16.03
CA LEU A 359 -34.40 19.12 -15.62
C LEU A 359 -33.09 19.26 -14.83
N ARG A 360 -32.18 20.13 -15.27
CA ARG A 360 -30.93 20.42 -14.54
C ARG A 360 -31.19 20.97 -13.13
N ASN A 361 -32.14 21.88 -13.00
CA ASN A 361 -32.55 22.45 -11.70
C ASN A 361 -33.17 21.41 -10.76
N MET A 362 -33.67 20.29 -11.28
CA MET A 362 -34.14 19.15 -10.49
C MET A 362 -33.01 18.17 -10.12
N GLY A 363 -31.77 18.44 -10.52
CA GLY A 363 -30.64 17.54 -10.29
C GLY A 363 -30.60 16.32 -11.23
N VAL A 364 -31.30 16.39 -12.37
CA VAL A 364 -31.36 15.31 -13.36
C VAL A 364 -30.15 15.42 -14.30
N LEU A 365 -29.46 14.30 -14.51
CA LEU A 365 -28.29 14.23 -15.39
C LEU A 365 -28.71 13.85 -16.82
N THR A 366 -28.72 14.84 -17.71
CA THR A 366 -29.12 14.69 -19.10
C THR A 366 -27.93 14.40 -20.01
N LEU A 367 -28.01 13.33 -20.79
CA LEU A 367 -27.06 12.93 -21.83
C LEU A 367 -27.75 13.04 -23.18
N ALA A 368 -27.00 13.32 -24.24
CA ALA A 368 -27.58 13.52 -25.56
C ALA A 368 -26.74 12.83 -26.65
N ALA A 369 -27.36 11.97 -27.46
CA ALA A 369 -26.75 11.41 -28.64
C ALA A 369 -27.53 11.76 -29.90
N GLY A 370 -26.82 12.33 -30.87
CA GLY A 370 -27.32 12.79 -32.15
C GLY A 370 -26.77 11.97 -33.30
N SER A 371 -27.56 11.81 -34.36
CA SER A 371 -27.05 11.38 -35.67
C SER A 371 -27.67 12.18 -36.81
N LYS A 372 -27.13 12.05 -38.02
CA LYS A 372 -27.65 12.67 -39.25
C LYS A 372 -27.82 14.20 -39.15
N ALA A 373 -29.05 14.67 -39.04
CA ALA A 373 -29.44 16.08 -39.07
C ALA A 373 -29.72 16.63 -37.65
N ALA A 374 -29.30 15.91 -36.61
CA ALA A 374 -29.29 16.42 -35.26
C ALA A 374 -28.31 17.59 -35.14
N ASP A 375 -28.72 18.62 -34.38
CA ASP A 375 -27.95 19.85 -34.20
C ASP A 375 -27.07 19.71 -32.94
N LYS A 376 -25.74 19.82 -33.12
CA LYS A 376 -24.79 19.62 -32.00
C LYS A 376 -24.99 20.66 -30.90
N ASP A 377 -25.31 21.91 -31.26
CA ASP A 377 -25.47 22.99 -30.29
C ASP A 377 -26.73 22.77 -29.45
N GLU A 378 -27.84 22.32 -30.06
CA GLU A 378 -29.04 21.91 -29.32
C GLU A 378 -28.75 20.74 -28.37
N LEU A 379 -27.98 19.75 -28.80
CA LEU A 379 -27.60 18.63 -27.92
C LEU A 379 -26.69 19.09 -26.77
N GLY A 380 -25.81 20.06 -27.02
CA GLY A 380 -25.00 20.71 -25.98
C GLY A 380 -25.82 21.51 -24.98
N GLN A 381 -26.92 22.14 -25.41
CA GLN A 381 -27.86 22.80 -24.49
C GLN A 381 -28.58 21.81 -23.58
N ILE A 382 -28.87 20.61 -24.09
CA ILE A 382 -29.62 19.56 -23.39
C ILE A 382 -28.73 18.80 -22.42
N ALA A 383 -27.53 18.41 -22.86
CA ALA A 383 -26.60 17.67 -22.04
C ALA A 383 -26.17 18.46 -20.80
N PHE A 384 -25.89 17.76 -19.70
CA PHE A 384 -25.38 18.42 -18.49
C PHE A 384 -23.92 18.88 -18.64
N ASP A 385 -23.15 18.24 -19.53
CA ASP A 385 -21.75 18.56 -19.85
C ASP A 385 -21.43 18.22 -21.33
N GLU A 386 -20.48 18.93 -21.96
CA GLU A 386 -20.12 18.70 -23.36
C GLU A 386 -19.52 17.29 -23.59
N SER A 387 -18.87 16.69 -22.58
CA SER A 387 -18.27 15.35 -22.67
C SER A 387 -19.29 14.22 -22.83
N VAL A 388 -20.57 14.47 -22.54
CA VAL A 388 -21.68 13.51 -22.71
C VAL A 388 -22.61 13.84 -23.89
N VAL A 389 -22.10 14.64 -24.83
CA VAL A 389 -22.72 14.90 -26.14
C VAL A 389 -22.10 13.96 -27.18
N PHE A 390 -22.85 12.96 -27.62
CA PHE A 390 -22.38 11.95 -28.57
C PHE A 390 -22.87 12.24 -29.99
N MET A 391 -22.01 12.83 -30.82
CA MET A 391 -22.29 12.99 -32.25
C MET A 391 -21.85 11.75 -33.03
N LEU A 392 -22.84 10.96 -33.46
CA LEU A 392 -22.61 9.68 -34.10
C LEU A 392 -22.88 9.77 -35.59
N LYS A 393 -22.04 9.11 -36.39
CA LYS A 393 -22.29 8.95 -37.83
C LYS A 393 -23.64 8.26 -38.08
N ASP A 394 -23.95 7.28 -37.24
CA ASP A 394 -25.21 6.54 -37.22
C ASP A 394 -25.37 5.81 -35.87
N PHE A 395 -26.59 5.56 -35.41
CA PHE A 395 -26.86 4.88 -34.13
C PHE A 395 -26.41 3.41 -34.08
N ARG A 396 -26.15 2.77 -35.23
CA ARG A 396 -25.46 1.47 -35.27
C ARG A 396 -24.06 1.52 -34.63
N ALA A 397 -23.40 2.68 -34.59
CA ALA A 397 -22.12 2.85 -33.90
C ALA A 397 -22.24 2.65 -32.38
N MET A 398 -23.40 2.94 -31.78
CA MET A 398 -23.65 2.67 -30.35
C MET A 398 -23.72 1.19 -30.05
N VAL A 399 -24.14 0.37 -31.00
CA VAL A 399 -24.14 -1.09 -30.84
C VAL A 399 -22.71 -1.62 -30.90
N ARG A 400 -21.85 -1.05 -31.76
CA ARG A 400 -20.45 -1.44 -31.91
C ARG A 400 -19.61 -1.09 -30.69
N ASN A 401 -19.74 0.14 -30.17
CA ASN A 401 -19.04 0.57 -28.96
C ASN A 401 -20.03 1.12 -27.93
N PRO A 402 -20.80 0.25 -27.25
CA PRO A 402 -21.82 0.68 -26.30
C PRO A 402 -21.20 1.29 -25.04
N LYS A 403 -19.95 0.94 -24.71
CA LYS A 403 -19.28 1.36 -23.47
C LYS A 403 -19.10 2.88 -23.36
N VAL A 404 -18.93 3.59 -24.46
CA VAL A 404 -18.80 5.06 -24.48
C VAL A 404 -20.02 5.76 -23.87
N ILE A 405 -21.22 5.17 -24.01
CA ILE A 405 -22.48 5.73 -23.51
C ILE A 405 -22.95 4.99 -22.25
N ILE A 406 -22.69 3.68 -22.13
CA ILE A 406 -23.01 2.89 -20.92
C ILE A 406 -22.19 3.37 -19.71
N SER A 407 -20.91 3.72 -19.91
CA SER A 407 -20.03 4.19 -18.83
C SER A 407 -20.61 5.40 -18.09
N PRO A 408 -20.97 6.53 -18.74
CA PRO A 408 -21.56 7.65 -18.03
C PRO A 408 -22.94 7.32 -17.43
N LEU A 409 -23.76 6.48 -18.09
CA LEU A 409 -25.05 6.04 -17.51
C LEU A 409 -24.90 5.27 -16.18
N SER A 410 -23.81 4.52 -16.02
CA SER A 410 -23.54 3.70 -14.84
C SER A 410 -22.69 4.40 -13.77
N THR A 411 -21.89 5.40 -14.13
CA THR A 411 -20.90 6.03 -13.23
C THR A 411 -21.35 7.39 -12.69
N LEU A 412 -22.11 8.20 -13.44
CA LEU A 412 -22.47 9.57 -13.05
C LEU A 412 -23.40 9.67 -11.83
N SER A 413 -22.90 10.03 -10.65
CA SER A 413 -23.74 10.22 -9.45
C SER A 413 -24.21 11.68 -9.35
N GLY A 414 -25.51 11.88 -9.08
CA GLY A 414 -26.10 13.20 -8.86
C GLY A 414 -26.72 13.26 -7.46
N ILE A 415 -26.30 14.22 -6.64
CA ILE A 415 -26.92 14.51 -5.33
C ILE A 415 -27.89 15.67 -5.51
N VAL A 416 -29.16 15.47 -5.13
CA VAL A 416 -30.17 16.53 -5.03
C VAL A 416 -30.00 17.23 -3.69
N VAL A 417 -29.55 18.48 -3.69
CA VAL A 417 -29.67 19.38 -2.53
C VAL A 417 -31.05 20.03 -2.62
N THR A 418 -31.98 19.62 -1.76
CA THR A 418 -33.24 20.34 -1.54
C THR A 418 -32.98 21.41 -0.48
N GLU A 419 -32.83 22.66 -0.92
CA GLU A 419 -32.97 23.81 -0.03
C GLU A 419 -34.40 24.36 -0.21
N ASP A 420 -35.16 24.33 0.88
CA ASP A 420 -36.45 25.00 0.99
C ASP A 420 -36.25 26.53 0.96
N PRO A 421 -37.25 27.28 0.45
CA PRO A 421 -37.05 28.59 -0.16
C PRO A 421 -36.93 29.72 0.86
N THR A 422 -35.89 30.55 0.73
CA THR A 422 -35.96 31.94 1.19
C THR A 422 -35.37 32.86 0.11
N GLU A 423 -36.07 33.95 -0.14
CA GLU A 423 -36.03 34.80 -1.33
C GLU A 423 -34.66 35.43 -1.66
N GLY A 424 -34.40 35.50 -2.98
CA GLY A 424 -33.81 36.67 -3.63
C GLY A 424 -32.29 36.71 -3.75
N THR A 425 -31.76 36.18 -4.85
CA THR A 425 -31.29 36.96 -6.02
C THR A 425 -30.61 36.01 -7.00
N VAL A 426 -30.78 36.34 -8.28
CA VAL A 426 -30.29 35.59 -9.44
C VAL A 426 -28.77 35.56 -9.45
N ASP A 427 -28.16 34.38 -9.57
CA ASP A 427 -26.93 34.24 -10.34
C ASP A 427 -26.82 32.88 -11.04
N VAL A 428 -26.34 32.97 -12.27
CA VAL A 428 -26.44 31.99 -13.35
C VAL A 428 -25.41 30.86 -13.19
N THR A 429 -25.86 29.68 -13.61
CA THR A 429 -25.23 28.38 -13.74
C THR A 429 -23.73 28.38 -14.12
N THR A 430 -22.95 27.51 -13.49
CA THR A 430 -21.72 27.01 -14.11
C THR A 430 -21.39 25.58 -13.67
N VAL A 431 -21.33 24.72 -14.68
CA VAL A 431 -20.53 23.49 -14.88
C VAL A 431 -19.85 22.93 -13.62
N HIS A 432 -20.30 21.74 -13.18
CA HIS A 432 -19.46 20.89 -12.34
C HIS A 432 -18.49 20.10 -13.24
N THR A 433 -17.35 20.73 -13.54
CA THR A 433 -16.07 20.01 -13.38
C THR A 433 -16.07 19.39 -11.98
N GLN A 434 -15.33 18.29 -11.75
CA GLN A 434 -15.04 17.82 -10.39
C GLN A 434 -14.92 19.04 -9.47
N ARG A 435 -15.57 19.04 -8.30
CA ARG A 435 -15.65 20.21 -7.39
C ARG A 435 -14.23 20.60 -6.92
N VAL A 436 -13.41 21.16 -7.80
CA VAL A 436 -12.02 21.50 -7.58
C VAL A 436 -12.07 22.84 -6.87
N VAL A 437 -11.98 22.77 -5.56
CA VAL A 437 -11.85 23.93 -4.69
C VAL A 437 -10.36 24.04 -4.35
N ARG A 438 -9.71 25.09 -4.85
CA ARG A 438 -8.26 25.31 -4.74
C ARG A 438 -7.96 26.81 -4.65
N ASP A 439 -6.88 27.16 -3.96
CA ASP A 439 -6.30 28.50 -4.00
C ASP A 439 -4.97 28.43 -4.72
N ILE A 440 -4.89 29.05 -5.91
CA ILE A 440 -3.73 28.93 -6.80
C ILE A 440 -3.03 30.29 -6.91
N VAL A 441 -1.76 30.35 -6.56
CA VAL A 441 -0.91 31.53 -6.73
C VAL A 441 0.12 31.27 -7.82
N PHE A 442 0.09 32.07 -8.87
CA PHE A 442 1.15 32.06 -9.89
C PHE A 442 2.32 32.93 -9.43
N LEU A 443 3.49 32.31 -9.28
CA LEU A 443 4.75 32.97 -8.96
C LEU A 443 5.59 33.09 -10.24
N VAL A 444 5.61 34.26 -10.84
CA VAL A 444 6.12 34.47 -12.20
C VAL A 444 7.46 35.20 -12.18
N ASP A 445 8.46 34.66 -12.85
CA ASP A 445 9.72 35.35 -13.10
C ASP A 445 9.47 36.63 -13.92
N GLY A 446 9.75 37.77 -13.30
CA GLY A 446 9.61 39.10 -13.87
C GLY A 446 10.92 39.67 -14.44
N SER A 447 12.00 38.87 -14.47
CA SER A 447 13.35 39.30 -14.80
C SER A 447 13.64 39.34 -16.31
N ASN A 448 14.86 39.74 -16.65
CA ASN A 448 15.35 39.71 -18.02
C ASN A 448 15.56 38.29 -18.59
N TYR A 449 15.50 37.24 -17.76
CA TYR A 449 15.53 35.84 -18.23
C TYR A 449 14.28 35.48 -19.05
N ILE A 450 13.12 36.04 -18.70
CA ILE A 450 11.93 35.95 -19.55
C ILE A 450 12.08 36.86 -20.76
N GLY A 451 12.51 38.12 -20.57
CA GLY A 451 12.79 39.05 -21.67
C GLY A 451 11.61 39.18 -22.65
N ASN A 452 11.87 38.99 -23.95
CA ASN A 452 10.82 39.05 -24.99
C ASN A 452 9.84 37.85 -24.97
N ASN A 453 10.02 36.89 -24.06
CA ASN A 453 9.19 35.69 -23.94
C ASN A 453 8.03 35.84 -22.94
N LEU A 454 7.68 37.07 -22.54
CA LEU A 454 6.52 37.30 -21.67
C LEU A 454 5.23 36.73 -22.28
N GLN A 455 5.02 36.90 -23.59
CA GLN A 455 3.78 36.47 -24.23
C GLN A 455 3.52 34.95 -24.13
N PRO A 456 4.50 34.06 -24.39
CA PRO A 456 4.37 32.64 -24.09
C PRO A 456 4.00 32.31 -22.63
N VAL A 457 4.58 33.04 -21.66
CA VAL A 457 4.26 32.86 -20.23
C VAL A 457 2.82 33.29 -19.93
N LEU A 458 2.38 34.44 -20.44
CA LEU A 458 1.00 34.91 -20.31
C LEU A 458 0.01 33.95 -20.96
N ASN A 459 0.36 33.38 -22.12
CA ASN A 459 -0.47 32.39 -22.80
C ASN A 459 -0.59 31.11 -21.96
N PHE A 460 0.50 30.62 -21.37
CA PHE A 460 0.47 29.46 -20.48
C PHE A 460 -0.48 29.69 -19.29
N ILE A 461 -0.32 30.79 -18.56
CA ILE A 461 -1.18 31.12 -17.41
C ILE A 461 -2.63 31.27 -17.86
N THR A 462 -2.87 31.94 -18.99
CA THR A 462 -4.21 32.15 -19.56
C THR A 462 -4.91 30.82 -19.88
N GLU A 463 -4.21 29.88 -20.51
CA GLU A 463 -4.80 28.59 -20.88
C GLU A 463 -5.06 27.70 -19.67
N VAL A 464 -4.22 27.76 -18.63
CA VAL A 464 -4.51 27.10 -17.34
C VAL A 464 -5.76 27.71 -16.69
N VAL A 465 -5.84 29.03 -16.56
CA VAL A 465 -6.98 29.74 -15.94
C VAL A 465 -8.29 29.50 -16.70
N LYS A 466 -8.27 29.44 -18.04
CA LYS A 466 -9.46 29.15 -18.85
C LYS A 466 -10.09 27.79 -18.51
N ARG A 467 -9.26 26.79 -18.20
CA ARG A 467 -9.68 25.41 -17.88
C ARG A 467 -10.11 25.21 -16.42
N LEU A 468 -9.87 26.20 -15.55
CA LEU A 468 -10.26 26.16 -14.14
C LEU A 468 -11.64 26.83 -13.92
N ASP A 469 -12.40 26.40 -12.93
CA ASP A 469 -13.67 27.04 -12.53
C ASP A 469 -13.40 28.18 -11.53
N VAL A 470 -13.01 29.34 -12.05
CA VAL A 470 -12.60 30.50 -11.23
C VAL A 470 -13.81 31.30 -10.76
N ARG A 471 -14.10 31.18 -9.46
CA ARG A 471 -15.09 31.94 -8.67
C ARG A 471 -14.80 31.79 -7.17
N PRO A 472 -15.34 32.64 -6.28
CA PRO A 472 -14.94 32.69 -4.87
C PRO A 472 -15.16 31.38 -4.10
N GLU A 473 -16.14 30.58 -4.50
CA GLU A 473 -16.52 29.30 -3.87
C GLU A 473 -15.75 28.10 -4.44
N ARG A 474 -14.99 28.29 -5.53
CA ARG A 474 -14.31 27.20 -6.27
C ARG A 474 -12.82 27.46 -6.35
N VAL A 475 -12.30 27.95 -7.46
CA VAL A 475 -10.89 28.28 -7.62
C VAL A 475 -10.66 29.79 -7.44
N ARG A 476 -9.77 30.17 -6.52
CA ARG A 476 -9.27 31.55 -6.37
C ARG A 476 -7.88 31.65 -6.97
N ILE A 477 -7.59 32.76 -7.65
CA ILE A 477 -6.32 32.98 -8.35
C ILE A 477 -5.61 34.22 -7.78
N GLY A 478 -4.38 34.03 -7.34
CA GLY A 478 -3.42 35.10 -7.01
C GLY A 478 -2.28 35.11 -8.02
N LEU A 479 -1.63 36.26 -8.17
CA LEU A 479 -0.47 36.39 -9.05
C LEU A 479 0.55 37.39 -8.48
N MET A 480 1.81 36.99 -8.49
CA MET A 480 2.93 37.85 -8.17
C MET A 480 4.11 37.61 -9.12
N GLN A 481 4.89 38.67 -9.32
CA GLN A 481 6.14 38.63 -10.06
C GLN A 481 7.35 38.67 -9.11
N PHE A 482 8.49 38.14 -9.55
CA PHE A 482 9.75 38.25 -8.82
C PHE A 482 10.97 38.38 -9.74
N ALA A 483 11.99 39.11 -9.26
CA ALA A 483 13.33 39.16 -9.82
C ALA A 483 14.32 39.35 -8.65
N GLU A 484 15.03 40.48 -8.62
CA GLU A 484 15.78 40.96 -7.44
C GLU A 484 14.84 41.27 -6.26
N THR A 485 13.62 41.71 -6.57
CA THR A 485 12.56 42.05 -5.60
C THR A 485 11.24 41.38 -6.00
N GLN A 486 10.28 41.33 -5.08
CA GLN A 486 8.95 40.74 -5.29
C GLN A 486 7.91 41.84 -5.53
N LYS A 487 6.98 41.61 -6.46
CA LYS A 487 5.84 42.51 -6.73
C LYS A 487 4.55 41.71 -6.78
N THR A 488 3.64 42.01 -5.87
CA THR A 488 2.26 41.49 -5.95
C THR A 488 1.51 42.21 -7.07
N GLU A 489 0.90 41.45 -7.98
CA GLU A 489 0.01 41.99 -9.01
C GLU A 489 -1.44 41.98 -8.52
N PHE A 490 -1.86 40.86 -7.92
CA PHE A 490 -3.14 40.76 -7.22
C PHE A 490 -3.18 39.53 -6.29
N TYR A 491 -3.99 39.63 -5.23
CA TYR A 491 -4.22 38.55 -4.25
C TYR A 491 -5.42 37.66 -4.61
N LEU A 492 -5.55 36.51 -3.93
CA LEU A 492 -6.60 35.50 -4.12
C LEU A 492 -8.04 36.04 -4.03
N ASN A 493 -8.29 37.08 -3.22
CA ASN A 493 -9.61 37.73 -3.09
C ASN A 493 -9.78 39.02 -3.92
N THR A 494 -8.85 39.34 -4.81
CA THR A 494 -8.92 40.60 -5.59
C THR A 494 -9.99 40.54 -6.68
N TYR A 495 -10.13 39.38 -7.33
CA TYR A 495 -11.05 39.17 -8.45
C TYR A 495 -11.93 37.95 -8.19
N ASN A 496 -13.23 38.11 -8.40
CA ASN A 496 -14.24 37.08 -8.15
C ASN A 496 -14.68 36.34 -9.43
N THR A 497 -14.28 36.80 -10.61
CA THR A 497 -14.68 36.18 -11.87
C THR A 497 -13.46 35.79 -12.70
N LYS A 498 -13.59 34.68 -13.45
CA LYS A 498 -12.60 34.26 -14.44
C LYS A 498 -12.22 35.39 -15.40
N GLN A 499 -13.19 36.17 -15.86
CA GLN A 499 -12.97 37.23 -16.84
C GLN A 499 -12.09 38.36 -16.29
N ASP A 500 -12.27 38.73 -15.01
CA ASP A 500 -11.47 39.76 -14.37
C ASP A 500 -10.01 39.32 -14.17
N VAL A 501 -9.82 38.06 -13.75
CA VAL A 501 -8.49 37.45 -13.64
C VAL A 501 -7.78 37.44 -14.99
N LEU A 502 -8.45 37.00 -16.06
CA LEU A 502 -7.89 37.00 -17.42
C LEU A 502 -7.56 38.42 -17.91
N SER A 503 -8.40 39.40 -17.59
CA SER A 503 -8.18 40.80 -17.94
C SER A 503 -7.02 41.44 -17.14
N ALA A 504 -6.77 40.97 -15.92
CA ALA A 504 -5.61 41.38 -15.14
C ALA A 504 -4.31 40.76 -15.69
N ILE A 505 -4.31 39.47 -16.02
CA ILE A 505 -3.16 38.78 -16.63
C ILE A 505 -2.76 39.43 -17.96
N ALA A 506 -3.73 39.81 -18.80
CA ALA A 506 -3.47 40.44 -20.09
C ALA A 506 -2.79 41.83 -19.99
N ARG A 507 -2.80 42.47 -18.81
CA ARG A 507 -2.19 43.79 -18.57
C ARG A 507 -0.82 43.71 -17.90
N LEU A 508 -0.32 42.50 -17.63
CA LEU A 508 0.96 42.32 -16.97
C LEU A 508 2.12 42.82 -17.83
N SER A 509 3.05 43.52 -17.18
CA SER A 509 4.34 43.91 -17.74
C SER A 509 5.46 43.39 -16.84
N LEU A 510 6.57 42.97 -17.44
CA LEU A 510 7.73 42.46 -16.70
C LEU A 510 8.28 43.54 -15.76
N MET A 511 8.71 43.11 -14.56
CA MET A 511 9.40 43.97 -13.59
C MET A 511 10.77 44.43 -14.09
N GLY A 512 11.45 43.60 -14.89
CA GLY A 512 12.86 43.74 -15.19
C GLY A 512 13.74 43.35 -14.01
N GLY A 513 15.06 43.25 -14.26
CA GLY A 513 16.05 42.85 -13.27
C GLY A 513 17.03 41.82 -13.83
N ARG A 514 18.26 41.79 -13.32
CA ARG A 514 19.31 40.88 -13.81
C ARG A 514 19.49 39.65 -12.93
N ALA A 515 19.15 39.73 -11.65
CA ALA A 515 19.21 38.61 -10.72
C ALA A 515 17.82 38.03 -10.41
N LEU A 516 17.81 36.76 -9.97
CA LEU A 516 16.63 36.01 -9.57
C LEU A 516 16.77 35.50 -8.14
N ASN A 517 15.91 35.97 -7.25
CA ASN A 517 15.84 35.52 -5.86
C ASN A 517 14.60 34.65 -5.64
N THR A 518 14.62 33.42 -6.17
CA THR A 518 13.50 32.47 -6.10
C THR A 518 13.20 32.04 -4.67
N GLY A 519 14.22 31.87 -3.83
CA GLY A 519 14.04 31.54 -2.40
C GLY A 519 13.27 32.65 -1.68
N ALA A 520 13.70 33.90 -1.83
CA ALA A 520 13.00 35.06 -1.27
C ALA A 520 11.57 35.19 -1.81
N ALA A 521 11.36 34.86 -3.09
CA ALA A 521 10.04 34.91 -3.72
C ALA A 521 9.07 33.85 -3.19
N LEU A 522 9.55 32.61 -2.98
CA LEU A 522 8.81 31.53 -2.33
C LEU A 522 8.43 31.89 -0.89
N GLN A 523 9.37 32.46 -0.14
CA GLN A 523 9.11 32.92 1.22
C GLN A 523 8.05 34.04 1.24
N TYR A 524 8.17 35.01 0.34
CA TYR A 524 7.20 36.10 0.25
C TYR A 524 5.80 35.60 -0.12
N ALA A 525 5.69 34.64 -1.04
CA ALA A 525 4.41 34.01 -1.40
C ALA A 525 3.76 33.33 -0.19
N LEU A 526 4.53 32.57 0.60
CA LEU A 526 4.05 31.92 1.82
C LEU A 526 3.57 32.94 2.87
N GLU A 527 4.34 34.01 3.09
CA GLU A 527 4.06 35.02 4.12
C GLU A 527 2.94 35.99 3.73
N ASN A 528 2.70 36.22 2.43
CA ASN A 528 1.83 37.31 1.97
C ASN A 528 0.67 36.88 1.05
N HIS A 529 0.80 35.79 0.29
CA HIS A 529 -0.24 35.35 -0.66
C HIS A 529 -1.11 34.22 -0.10
N PHE A 530 -0.54 33.35 0.72
CA PHE A 530 -1.26 32.26 1.38
C PHE A 530 -1.77 32.62 2.78
N GLN A 531 -2.25 33.87 2.94
CA GLN A 531 -2.80 34.38 4.20
C GLN A 531 -4.33 34.54 4.12
N PRO A 532 -5.09 34.18 5.18
CA PRO A 532 -6.55 34.31 5.18
C PRO A 532 -7.05 35.73 4.89
N SER A 533 -6.32 36.75 5.34
CA SER A 533 -6.65 38.16 5.11
C SER A 533 -6.67 38.58 3.64
N VAL A 534 -6.03 37.82 2.75
CA VAL A 534 -5.93 38.12 1.32
C VAL A 534 -6.60 37.05 0.44
N GLY A 535 -7.47 36.24 1.03
CA GLY A 535 -8.33 35.30 0.29
C GLY A 535 -7.92 33.84 0.32
N SER A 536 -6.81 33.48 0.99
CA SER A 536 -6.47 32.07 1.21
C SER A 536 -7.49 31.40 2.15
N ARG A 537 -8.02 30.28 1.72
CA ARG A 537 -8.92 29.38 2.45
C ARG A 537 -8.18 28.23 3.10
N LYS A 538 -6.89 28.42 3.41
CA LYS A 538 -6.09 27.42 4.12
C LYS A 538 -6.76 26.95 5.41
N ARG A 539 -7.43 27.85 6.16
CA ARG A 539 -8.20 27.49 7.38
C ARG A 539 -9.46 26.67 7.12
N GLU A 540 -10.00 26.72 5.90
CA GLU A 540 -11.14 25.92 5.45
C GLU A 540 -10.66 24.59 4.82
N ARG A 541 -9.36 24.27 4.95
CA ARG A 541 -8.71 23.06 4.40
C ARG A 541 -8.78 22.96 2.88
N ILE A 542 -8.93 24.09 2.22
CA ILE A 542 -8.81 24.15 0.78
C ILE A 542 -7.33 24.07 0.44
N GLN A 543 -6.98 23.15 -0.47
CA GLN A 543 -5.59 22.95 -0.88
C GLN A 543 -5.01 24.23 -1.51
N GLN A 544 -3.87 24.64 -0.97
CA GLN A 544 -3.08 25.78 -1.45
C GLN A 544 -2.08 25.28 -2.49
N VAL A 545 -1.97 26.00 -3.62
CA VAL A 545 -1.14 25.61 -4.76
C VAL A 545 -0.31 26.81 -5.21
N LEU A 546 1.00 26.61 -5.38
CA LEU A 546 1.91 27.58 -5.97
C LEU A 546 2.36 27.05 -7.34
N VAL A 547 2.20 27.84 -8.40
CA VAL A 547 2.75 27.53 -9.73
C VAL A 547 3.92 28.48 -10.00
N LEU A 548 5.15 27.99 -9.82
CA LEU A 548 6.38 28.72 -10.12
C LEU A 548 6.64 28.66 -11.62
N ILE A 549 6.86 29.82 -12.25
CA ILE A 549 7.27 29.93 -13.65
C ILE A 549 8.59 30.69 -13.70
N THR A 550 9.69 30.05 -14.10
CA THR A 550 11.03 30.68 -14.09
C THR A 550 11.87 30.42 -15.34
N GLY A 551 12.69 31.42 -15.69
CA GLY A 551 13.52 31.44 -16.88
C GLY A 551 15.03 31.24 -16.67
N GLY A 552 15.49 31.34 -15.42
CA GLY A 552 16.91 31.39 -15.08
C GLY A 552 17.24 30.81 -13.71
N PRO A 553 18.53 30.63 -13.40
CA PRO A 553 18.97 30.11 -12.11
C PRO A 553 18.74 31.13 -10.98
N SER A 554 18.47 30.63 -9.77
CA SER A 554 18.38 31.46 -8.57
C SER A 554 19.76 31.84 -8.02
N GLU A 555 19.89 33.04 -7.46
CA GLU A 555 21.10 33.53 -6.78
C GLU A 555 21.07 33.36 -5.25
N ASP A 556 19.97 32.83 -4.71
CA ASP A 556 19.73 32.62 -3.28
C ASP A 556 19.43 31.15 -2.92
N GLU A 557 19.40 30.86 -1.61
CA GLU A 557 19.14 29.52 -1.07
C GLU A 557 17.66 29.14 -1.25
N VAL A 558 17.37 28.20 -2.16
CA VAL A 558 15.99 27.85 -2.51
C VAL A 558 15.47 26.60 -1.78
N LYS A 559 16.27 25.54 -1.66
CA LYS A 559 15.81 24.24 -1.14
C LYS A 559 15.16 24.34 0.23
N ARG A 560 15.85 24.96 1.19
CA ARG A 560 15.34 25.15 2.56
C ARG A 560 14.02 25.93 2.60
N ILE A 561 13.80 26.85 1.65
CA ILE A 561 12.57 27.63 1.58
C ILE A 561 11.46 26.83 0.90
N ALA A 562 11.76 26.08 -0.16
CA ALA A 562 10.82 25.15 -0.78
C ALA A 562 10.31 24.12 0.25
N ASP A 563 11.19 23.57 1.10
CA ASP A 563 10.81 22.69 2.21
C ASP A 563 9.83 23.37 3.18
N LYS A 564 10.06 24.66 3.51
CA LYS A 564 9.15 25.46 4.35
C LYS A 564 7.80 25.72 3.69
N VAL A 565 7.77 25.95 2.37
CA VAL A 565 6.53 26.13 1.60
C VAL A 565 5.72 24.83 1.59
N ALA A 566 6.38 23.69 1.40
CA ALA A 566 5.77 22.36 1.47
C ALA A 566 5.20 22.04 2.87
N LEU A 567 6.00 22.25 3.93
CA LEU A 567 5.54 22.17 5.33
C LEU A 567 4.41 23.17 5.64
N GLY A 568 4.38 24.27 4.89
CA GLY A 568 3.35 25.30 4.95
C GLY A 568 2.02 24.90 4.30
N GLY A 569 1.82 23.66 3.85
CA GLY A 569 0.55 23.25 3.26
C GLY A 569 0.40 23.59 1.77
N VAL A 570 1.47 24.04 1.12
CA VAL A 570 1.42 24.58 -0.26
C VAL A 570 2.04 23.59 -1.24
N LEU A 571 1.24 23.13 -2.19
CA LEU A 571 1.68 22.28 -3.30
C LEU A 571 2.39 23.13 -4.36
N THR A 572 3.70 22.95 -4.51
CA THR A 572 4.49 23.68 -5.51
C THR A 572 4.63 22.89 -6.81
N PHE A 573 4.14 23.48 -7.90
CA PHE A 573 4.41 23.07 -9.27
C PHE A 573 5.52 23.97 -9.82
N ALA A 574 6.58 23.37 -10.40
CA ALA A 574 7.71 24.12 -10.94
C ALA A 574 7.75 24.01 -12.46
N VAL A 575 7.50 25.12 -13.16
CA VAL A 575 7.51 25.21 -14.61
C VAL A 575 8.70 26.07 -15.02
N GLY A 576 9.59 25.55 -15.86
CA GLY A 576 10.78 26.26 -16.27
C GLY A 576 11.07 26.16 -17.75
N ALA A 577 11.62 27.24 -18.31
CA ALA A 577 12.14 27.24 -19.67
C ALA A 577 13.38 28.13 -19.82
N GLY A 578 14.16 27.94 -20.88
CA GLY A 578 15.34 28.76 -21.13
C GLY A 578 16.57 28.30 -20.33
N GLN A 579 17.09 29.15 -19.44
CA GLN A 579 18.39 28.94 -18.78
C GLN A 579 18.27 28.29 -17.38
N VAL A 580 17.06 28.02 -16.90
CA VAL A 580 16.85 27.28 -15.65
C VAL A 580 17.18 25.79 -15.82
N GLU A 581 17.82 25.19 -14.83
CA GLU A 581 18.14 23.76 -14.85
C GLU A 581 16.95 22.91 -14.40
N GLU A 582 16.69 21.78 -15.07
CA GLU A 582 15.64 20.84 -14.67
C GLU A 582 15.85 20.31 -13.24
N ARG A 583 17.10 20.05 -12.85
CA ARG A 583 17.43 19.60 -11.48
C ARG A 583 17.01 20.63 -10.44
N PHE A 584 17.21 21.92 -10.73
CA PHE A 584 16.75 22.99 -9.86
C PHE A 584 15.22 22.94 -9.71
N LEU A 585 14.47 22.82 -10.80
CA LEU A 585 13.00 22.71 -10.74
C LEU A 585 12.54 21.53 -9.88
N LYS A 586 13.22 20.37 -9.97
CA LYS A 586 12.94 19.19 -9.12
C LYS A 586 13.19 19.44 -7.64
N THR A 587 14.12 20.32 -7.28
CA THR A 587 14.34 20.72 -5.87
C THR A 587 13.29 21.69 -5.32
N VAL A 588 12.53 22.36 -6.20
CA VAL A 588 11.51 23.34 -5.81
C VAL A 588 10.10 22.76 -5.85
N ALA A 589 9.85 21.84 -6.79
CA ALA A 589 8.58 21.14 -6.89
C ALA A 589 8.29 20.32 -5.62
N PHE A 590 7.02 20.21 -5.25
CA PHE A 590 6.59 19.46 -4.06
C PHE A 590 7.03 17.99 -4.11
N VAL A 591 7.02 17.40 -5.32
CA VAL A 591 7.61 16.11 -5.66
C VAL A 591 8.21 16.23 -7.08
N GLU A 592 9.21 15.41 -7.40
CA GLU A 592 10.00 15.59 -8.63
C GLU A 592 9.18 15.53 -9.94
N ASN A 593 8.04 14.82 -9.94
CA ASN A 593 7.16 14.70 -11.10
C ASN A 593 6.26 15.92 -11.36
N LEU A 594 6.27 16.91 -10.46
CA LEU A 594 5.60 18.21 -10.65
C LEU A 594 6.56 19.31 -11.15
N ALA A 595 7.76 18.91 -11.58
CA ALA A 595 8.72 19.77 -12.27
C ALA A 595 8.61 19.56 -13.79
N TYR A 596 8.26 20.63 -14.51
CA TYR A 596 8.08 20.65 -15.96
C TYR A 596 9.11 21.56 -16.60
N TYR A 597 10.04 20.97 -17.33
CA TYR A 597 11.06 21.72 -18.07
C TYR A 597 10.79 21.71 -19.58
N ARG A 598 10.98 22.86 -20.23
CA ARG A 598 11.01 22.98 -21.69
C ARG A 598 12.22 23.78 -22.12
N ARG A 599 12.78 23.44 -23.29
CA ARG A 599 13.95 24.17 -23.80
C ARG A 599 13.60 25.61 -24.20
N ASN A 600 12.41 25.82 -24.79
CA ASN A 600 11.95 27.13 -25.23
C ASN A 600 10.62 27.50 -24.57
N PHE A 601 10.41 28.80 -24.32
CA PHE A 601 9.16 29.31 -23.73
C PHE A 601 7.91 29.05 -24.58
N VAL A 602 8.05 28.97 -25.90
CA VAL A 602 6.92 28.68 -26.82
C VAL A 602 6.33 27.28 -26.56
N ASP A 603 7.14 26.36 -26.07
CA ASP A 603 6.75 24.97 -25.82
C ASP A 603 5.99 24.79 -24.51
N LEU A 604 5.85 25.85 -23.68
CA LEU A 604 5.05 25.83 -22.45
C LEU A 604 3.58 25.50 -22.70
N SER A 605 3.07 25.74 -23.92
CA SER A 605 1.72 25.34 -24.32
C SER A 605 1.46 23.83 -24.18
N SER A 606 2.48 22.98 -24.40
CA SER A 606 2.38 21.52 -24.21
C SER A 606 2.20 21.13 -22.74
N VAL A 607 2.83 21.89 -21.83
CA VAL A 607 2.76 21.66 -20.38
C VAL A 607 1.33 21.85 -19.87
N VAL A 608 0.48 22.66 -20.54
CA VAL A 608 -0.92 22.85 -20.13
C VAL A 608 -1.69 21.52 -20.11
N GLY A 609 -1.43 20.58 -21.02
CA GLY A 609 -2.07 19.26 -20.97
C GLY A 609 -1.58 18.42 -19.78
N GLU A 610 -0.27 18.43 -19.54
CA GLU A 610 0.40 17.63 -18.51
C GLU A 610 0.14 18.13 -17.09
N ILE A 611 0.06 19.46 -16.90
CA ILE A 611 -0.11 20.08 -15.59
C ILE A 611 -1.56 20.02 -15.11
N MET A 612 -2.55 20.03 -16.00
CA MET A 612 -3.95 20.20 -15.59
C MET A 612 -4.49 19.05 -14.75
N THR A 613 -4.18 17.80 -15.12
CA THR A 613 -4.60 16.63 -14.32
C THR A 613 -4.02 16.70 -12.90
N PRO A 614 -2.71 16.81 -12.68
CA PRO A 614 -2.17 16.90 -11.33
C PRO A 614 -2.58 18.20 -10.62
N LEU A 615 -2.71 19.34 -11.32
CA LEU A 615 -3.14 20.62 -10.72
C LEU A 615 -4.54 20.53 -10.08
N VAL A 616 -5.41 19.65 -10.58
CA VAL A 616 -6.76 19.44 -10.05
C VAL A 616 -6.92 18.18 -9.20
N THR A 617 -6.04 17.19 -9.33
CA THR A 617 -6.15 15.88 -8.64
C THR A 617 -5.13 15.64 -7.55
N VAL A 618 -3.94 16.25 -7.61
CA VAL A 618 -2.92 16.07 -6.58
C VAL A 618 -3.37 16.81 -5.32
N GLU A 619 -3.44 16.07 -4.24
CA GLU A 619 -3.61 16.58 -2.89
C GLU A 619 -2.27 16.40 -2.20
N GLY A 620 -1.78 17.45 -1.55
CA GLY A 620 -0.55 17.35 -0.80
C GLY A 620 -0.88 16.59 0.48
N GLU A 621 -0.20 15.48 0.73
CA GLU A 621 -0.03 15.01 2.10
C GLU A 621 0.87 16.01 2.83
N THR A 622 0.30 17.18 3.13
CA THR A 622 0.94 18.13 4.01
C THR A 622 0.55 17.71 5.41
N THR A 623 1.52 17.23 6.17
CA THR A 623 1.47 17.30 7.63
C THR A 623 1.17 18.75 8.00
N GLU A 624 -0.09 19.06 8.29
CA GLU A 624 -0.45 20.40 8.73
C GLU A 624 0.13 20.68 10.13
N PRO A 625 0.68 21.88 10.36
CA PRO A 625 0.70 22.48 11.69
C PRO A 625 -0.73 22.90 12.06
N ASP A 626 -1.14 22.56 13.29
CA ASP A 626 -2.46 22.77 13.90
C ASP A 626 -3.29 23.96 13.36
N LEU A 627 -4.58 23.73 13.04
CA LEU A 627 -5.72 24.20 13.84
C LEU A 627 -7.07 23.66 13.30
N GLU A 628 -7.81 23.05 14.23
CA GLU A 628 -9.17 22.47 14.19
C GLU A 628 -9.39 21.15 13.42
N PRO A 629 -9.30 19.98 14.09
CA PRO A 629 -9.68 18.68 13.53
C PRO A 629 -11.17 18.64 13.14
N PRO A 630 -11.56 17.84 12.11
CA PRO A 630 -12.96 17.49 11.95
C PRO A 630 -13.34 16.69 13.20
N SER A 631 -14.49 17.00 13.80
CA SER A 631 -14.98 16.30 14.99
C SER A 631 -14.72 14.78 14.87
N PRO A 632 -14.00 14.15 15.81
CA PRO A 632 -13.71 12.73 15.72
C PRO A 632 -15.03 11.98 15.81
N SER A 633 -15.39 11.26 14.75
CA SER A 633 -16.19 10.03 14.85
C SER A 633 -15.31 8.88 15.37
N GLY A 634 -14.41 9.20 16.31
CA GLY A 634 -13.43 8.30 16.91
C GLY A 634 -13.59 8.23 18.43
N GLY A 635 -14.75 7.71 18.87
CA GLY A 635 -14.97 6.91 20.07
C GLY A 635 -14.61 7.48 21.45
N GLU A 636 -15.49 7.22 22.42
CA GLU A 636 -15.19 7.31 23.85
C GLU A 636 -13.83 6.67 24.20
N ARG A 637 -13.04 7.28 25.11
CA ARG A 637 -11.74 6.76 25.59
C ARG A 637 -11.53 7.02 27.07
N ASP A 638 -10.81 6.14 27.74
CA ASP A 638 -10.28 6.41 29.08
C ASP A 638 -8.75 6.46 29.03
N VAL A 639 -8.14 7.57 29.43
CA VAL A 639 -6.69 7.80 29.41
C VAL A 639 -6.20 8.04 30.83
N ALA A 640 -5.36 7.15 31.35
CA ALA A 640 -4.82 7.25 32.69
C ALA A 640 -3.31 7.46 32.65
N PHE A 641 -2.80 8.42 33.42
CA PHE A 641 -1.37 8.65 33.61
C PHE A 641 -0.93 8.08 34.95
N LEU A 642 0.11 7.25 34.94
CA LEU A 642 0.86 6.83 36.11
C LEU A 642 2.26 7.43 36.02
N ILE A 643 2.55 8.47 36.80
CA ILE A 643 3.80 9.23 36.72
C ILE A 643 4.67 9.05 37.95
N ASP A 644 5.97 9.19 37.75
CA ASP A 644 6.97 9.25 38.82
C ASP A 644 6.71 10.47 39.72
N GLY A 645 6.45 10.20 40.99
CA GLY A 645 6.27 11.21 42.03
C GLY A 645 7.42 11.24 43.03
N SER A 646 8.53 10.52 42.79
CA SER A 646 9.66 10.43 43.71
C SER A 646 10.48 11.71 43.80
N ASP A 647 11.28 11.83 44.85
CA ASP A 647 12.18 12.98 45.06
C ASP A 647 13.25 13.10 43.96
N ASP A 648 13.55 12.00 43.24
CA ASP A 648 14.56 11.94 42.19
C ASP A 648 14.17 12.74 40.93
N VAL A 649 12.87 12.98 40.71
CA VAL A 649 12.38 13.76 39.56
C VAL A 649 12.05 15.21 39.93
N ARG A 650 12.36 15.66 41.15
CA ARG A 650 11.98 16.99 41.65
C ARG A 650 12.41 18.14 40.74
N SER A 651 13.65 18.11 40.24
CA SER A 651 14.16 19.13 39.32
C SER A 651 13.49 19.08 37.95
N ASP A 652 13.04 17.90 37.53
CA ASP A 652 12.54 17.63 36.19
C ASP A 652 11.01 17.55 36.12
N PHE A 653 10.32 17.64 37.26
CA PHE A 653 8.86 17.57 37.36
C PHE A 653 8.11 18.58 36.44
N PRO A 654 8.63 19.79 36.18
CA PRO A 654 8.04 20.67 35.17
C PRO A 654 7.94 20.05 33.77
N TYR A 655 8.90 19.23 33.35
CA TYR A 655 8.85 18.52 32.07
C TYR A 655 7.79 17.41 32.06
N ILE A 656 7.56 16.74 33.19
CA ILE A 656 6.49 15.73 33.34
C ILE A 656 5.12 16.41 33.19
N ARG A 657 4.94 17.57 33.83
CA ARG A 657 3.70 18.36 33.74
C ARG A 657 3.46 18.87 32.32
N ASP A 658 4.50 19.38 31.67
CA ASP A 658 4.46 19.81 30.26
C ASP A 658 4.10 18.65 29.33
N PHE A 659 4.74 17.48 29.51
CA PHE A 659 4.44 16.27 28.75
C PHE A 659 2.98 15.84 28.87
N ILE A 660 2.44 15.76 30.10
CA ILE A 660 1.03 15.41 30.32
C ILE A 660 0.12 16.43 29.63
N SER A 661 0.42 17.73 29.76
CA SER A 661 -0.37 18.80 29.15
C SER A 661 -0.41 18.65 27.63
N LYS A 662 0.74 18.40 27.00
CA LYS A 662 0.85 18.22 25.54
C LYS A 662 0.16 16.97 25.02
N VAL A 663 0.15 15.88 25.78
CA VAL A 663 -0.61 14.67 25.42
C VAL A 663 -2.12 14.91 25.52
N ILE A 664 -2.55 15.71 26.51
CA ILE A 664 -3.97 16.01 26.79
C ILE A 664 -4.56 17.06 25.85
N GLU A 665 -3.78 18.07 25.47
CA GLU A 665 -4.21 19.21 24.66
C GLU A 665 -4.99 18.84 23.38
N PRO A 666 -4.56 17.85 22.56
CA PRO A 666 -5.30 17.46 21.36
C PRO A 666 -6.55 16.59 21.63
N LEU A 667 -6.77 16.06 22.84
CA LEU A 667 -7.84 15.10 23.11
C LEU A 667 -9.21 15.78 23.25
N ASP A 668 -10.29 15.19 22.72
CA ASP A 668 -11.66 15.71 22.90
C ASP A 668 -12.25 15.28 24.26
N ILE A 669 -11.86 15.99 25.33
CA ILE A 669 -12.23 15.65 26.71
C ILE A 669 -13.65 16.05 27.04
N GLY A 670 -14.41 15.09 27.57
CA GLY A 670 -15.78 15.27 27.99
C GLY A 670 -16.35 14.01 28.63
N PHE A 671 -17.45 14.16 29.36
CA PHE A 671 -18.04 13.06 30.14
C PHE A 671 -18.42 11.83 29.28
N ASN A 672 -18.90 12.05 28.04
CA ASN A 672 -19.23 11.01 27.05
C ASN A 672 -18.21 10.97 25.89
N LYS A 673 -16.97 11.39 26.16
CA LYS A 673 -15.89 11.46 25.16
C LYS A 673 -14.62 10.86 25.74
N VAL A 674 -13.51 11.61 25.79
CA VAL A 674 -12.28 11.21 26.48
C VAL A 674 -12.35 11.58 27.97
N ARG A 675 -12.09 10.62 28.84
CA ARG A 675 -11.92 10.81 30.29
C ARG A 675 -10.45 10.67 30.65
N VAL A 676 -9.95 11.51 31.56
CA VAL A 676 -8.53 11.55 31.93
C VAL A 676 -8.34 11.42 33.44
N SER A 677 -7.31 10.67 33.86
CA SER A 677 -6.88 10.58 35.26
C SER A 677 -5.36 10.72 35.39
N VAL A 678 -4.89 11.20 36.54
CA VAL A 678 -3.46 11.30 36.85
C VAL A 678 -3.19 10.76 38.25
N VAL A 679 -2.21 9.86 38.33
CA VAL A 679 -1.71 9.26 39.56
C VAL A 679 -0.20 9.42 39.63
N GLN A 680 0.30 9.98 40.72
CA GLN A 680 1.73 9.94 41.05
C GLN A 680 2.06 8.67 41.82
N HIS A 681 3.28 8.16 41.68
CA HIS A 681 3.75 7.05 42.52
C HIS A 681 5.21 7.18 42.93
N SER A 682 5.47 6.73 44.14
CA SER A 682 6.80 6.50 44.71
C SER A 682 6.75 5.17 45.46
N GLU A 683 6.84 5.16 46.80
CA GLU A 683 6.61 3.96 47.58
C GLU A 683 5.14 3.50 47.54
N ARG A 684 4.23 4.46 47.33
CA ARG A 684 2.77 4.23 47.24
C ARG A 684 2.18 5.07 46.10
N PRO A 685 1.10 4.60 45.47
CA PRO A 685 0.34 5.41 44.51
C PRO A 685 -0.45 6.50 45.25
N SER A 686 -0.47 7.70 44.67
CA SER A 686 -1.16 8.89 45.15
C SER A 686 -2.01 9.46 44.00
N PRO A 687 -3.34 9.18 43.97
CA PRO A 687 -4.20 9.72 42.93
C PRO A 687 -4.33 11.24 43.09
N ASN A 688 -4.08 11.99 42.00
CA ASN A 688 -4.36 13.42 41.95
C ASN A 688 -5.81 13.68 41.55
N PHE A 689 -6.32 12.92 40.58
CA PHE A 689 -7.74 12.89 40.21
C PHE A 689 -8.09 11.62 39.41
N TYR A 690 -9.37 11.25 39.46
CA TYR A 690 -9.94 10.05 38.82
C TYR A 690 -10.59 10.37 37.46
N LEU A 691 -10.92 9.35 36.66
CA LEU A 691 -11.50 9.51 35.32
C LEU A 691 -12.84 10.26 35.31
N ASN A 692 -13.59 10.20 36.41
CA ASN A 692 -14.87 10.89 36.59
C ASN A 692 -14.78 12.22 37.37
N THR A 693 -13.57 12.70 37.69
CA THR A 693 -13.41 13.91 38.53
C THR A 693 -13.74 15.19 37.79
N TYR A 694 -13.28 15.33 36.54
CA TYR A 694 -13.45 16.54 35.73
C TYR A 694 -14.25 16.24 34.46
N GLN A 695 -15.02 17.23 33.99
CA GLN A 695 -15.94 17.05 32.86
C GLN A 695 -15.55 17.87 31.63
N SER A 696 -14.59 18.79 31.76
CA SER A 696 -14.10 19.62 30.65
C SER A 696 -12.57 19.60 30.54
N LYS A 697 -12.08 19.83 29.31
CA LYS A 697 -10.65 19.97 29.02
C LYS A 697 -9.98 21.02 29.90
N ASP A 698 -10.62 22.17 30.07
CA ASP A 698 -10.07 23.29 30.86
C ASP A 698 -9.91 22.96 32.35
N GLU A 699 -10.78 22.11 32.91
CA GLU A 699 -10.63 21.62 34.29
C GLU A 699 -9.45 20.66 34.41
N VAL A 700 -9.31 19.73 33.46
CA VAL A 700 -8.19 18.78 33.43
C VAL A 700 -6.85 19.53 33.27
N LEU A 701 -6.74 20.45 32.31
CA LEU A 701 -5.51 21.24 32.10
C LEU A 701 -5.16 22.11 33.33
N ARG A 702 -6.17 22.70 33.99
CA ARG A 702 -5.95 23.42 35.26
C ARG A 702 -5.48 22.50 36.38
N ALA A 703 -6.06 21.31 36.51
CA ALA A 703 -5.63 20.33 37.51
C ALA A 703 -4.20 19.84 37.25
N VAL A 704 -3.84 19.58 35.99
CA VAL A 704 -2.48 19.18 35.59
C VAL A 704 -1.48 20.30 35.85
N SER A 705 -1.80 21.55 35.47
CA SER A 705 -0.90 22.69 35.71
C SER A 705 -0.65 22.94 37.21
N GLY A 706 -1.63 22.61 38.07
CA GLY A 706 -1.53 22.66 39.53
C GLY A 706 -0.88 21.46 40.22
N LEU A 707 -0.42 20.43 39.47
CA LEU A 707 0.25 19.27 40.06
C LEU A 707 1.51 19.70 40.82
N SER A 708 1.63 19.19 42.05
CA SER A 708 2.83 19.26 42.86
C SER A 708 3.38 17.85 43.09
N LEU A 709 4.70 17.77 43.24
CA LEU A 709 5.39 16.51 43.47
C LEU A 709 4.91 15.85 44.77
N ALA A 710 4.49 14.59 44.70
CA ALA A 710 4.04 13.81 45.85
C ALA A 710 5.18 13.49 46.84
N GLY A 711 6.39 13.27 46.32
CA GLY A 711 7.58 12.92 47.10
C GLY A 711 7.69 11.43 47.40
N GLY A 712 8.86 11.03 47.89
CA GLY A 712 9.19 9.63 48.21
C GLY A 712 10.57 9.24 47.70
N ARG A 713 11.21 8.27 48.35
CA ARG A 713 12.64 7.94 48.14
C ARG A 713 12.86 6.78 47.17
N SER A 714 11.80 6.14 46.70
CA SER A 714 11.90 4.97 45.81
C SER A 714 10.64 4.69 45.04
N LEU A 715 10.77 3.90 43.97
CA LEU A 715 9.69 3.53 43.07
C LEU A 715 9.22 2.09 43.30
N ASN A 716 7.94 1.93 43.59
CA ASN A 716 7.21 0.66 43.61
C ASN A 716 6.15 0.68 42.49
N THR A 717 6.61 0.63 41.25
CA THR A 717 5.76 0.69 40.05
C THR A 717 4.82 -0.51 39.95
N GLY A 718 5.21 -1.70 40.42
CA GLY A 718 4.35 -2.89 40.39
C GLY A 718 3.08 -2.74 41.23
N VAL A 719 3.23 -2.28 42.47
CA VAL A 719 2.10 -1.94 43.35
C VAL A 719 1.25 -0.83 42.75
N ALA A 720 1.88 0.18 42.13
CA ALA A 720 1.16 1.27 41.48
C ALA A 720 0.33 0.79 40.28
N LEU A 721 0.85 -0.10 39.44
CA LEU A 721 0.10 -0.74 38.33
C LEU A 721 -1.10 -1.53 38.83
N THR A 722 -0.95 -2.25 39.95
CA THR A 722 -2.06 -2.95 40.61
C THR A 722 -3.14 -1.97 41.08
N PHE A 723 -2.75 -0.80 41.59
CA PHE A 723 -3.67 0.26 41.97
C PHE A 723 -4.35 0.92 40.77
N MET A 724 -3.64 1.13 39.66
CA MET A 724 -4.24 1.65 38.41
C MET A 724 -5.37 0.72 37.95
N LYS A 725 -5.09 -0.59 37.93
CA LYS A 725 -6.04 -1.63 37.57
C LYS A 725 -7.28 -1.62 38.48
N ASN A 726 -7.07 -1.82 39.78
CA ASN A 726 -8.16 -2.09 40.72
C ASN A 726 -8.94 -0.84 41.13
N THR A 727 -8.34 0.34 41.03
CA THR A 727 -8.93 1.58 41.52
C THR A 727 -9.21 2.54 40.37
N ILE A 728 -8.19 2.97 39.62
CA ILE A 728 -8.34 4.11 38.68
C ILE A 728 -9.17 3.74 37.46
N LEU A 729 -8.91 2.57 36.87
CA LEU A 729 -9.59 2.08 35.67
C LEU A 729 -10.92 1.36 35.99
N SER A 730 -11.32 1.33 37.27
CA SER A 730 -12.56 0.70 37.71
C SER A 730 -13.80 1.54 37.37
N PRO A 731 -14.98 0.91 37.18
CA PRO A 731 -16.23 1.63 36.95
C PRO A 731 -16.58 2.63 38.06
N ALA A 732 -16.25 2.32 39.31
CA ALA A 732 -16.51 3.20 40.46
C ALA A 732 -15.82 4.56 40.35
N ASN A 733 -14.68 4.62 39.64
CA ASN A 733 -13.89 5.83 39.43
C ASN A 733 -13.94 6.35 37.99
N GLY A 734 -14.92 5.90 37.20
CA GLY A 734 -15.20 6.42 35.86
C GLY A 734 -14.65 5.60 34.69
N GLY A 735 -14.05 4.44 34.95
CA GLY A 735 -13.61 3.52 33.90
C GLY A 735 -14.78 2.84 33.17
N ARG A 736 -14.66 2.72 31.85
CA ARG A 736 -15.71 2.25 30.93
C ARG A 736 -15.32 0.98 30.17
N ALA A 737 -14.41 0.17 30.72
CA ALA A 737 -14.06 -1.13 30.14
C ALA A 737 -15.29 -2.01 29.82
N GLY A 738 -16.28 -2.04 30.73
CA GLY A 738 -17.52 -2.80 30.55
C GLY A 738 -18.46 -2.28 29.44
N GLU A 739 -18.21 -1.07 28.94
CA GLU A 739 -18.92 -0.45 27.82
C GLU A 739 -18.15 -0.64 26.49
N ASN A 740 -17.09 -1.45 26.49
CA ASN A 740 -16.12 -1.62 25.38
C ASN A 740 -15.41 -0.32 24.98
N VAL A 741 -15.26 0.61 25.93
CA VAL A 741 -14.46 1.82 25.75
C VAL A 741 -12.98 1.49 25.93
N PRO A 742 -12.10 1.78 24.95
CA PRO A 742 -10.66 1.51 25.08
C PRO A 742 -10.04 2.26 26.26
N GLN A 743 -9.20 1.54 27.03
CA GLN A 743 -8.51 2.07 28.20
C GLN A 743 -6.99 2.13 27.94
N PHE A 744 -6.43 3.33 27.97
CA PHE A 744 -5.01 3.59 27.79
C PHE A 744 -4.34 3.95 29.12
N LEU A 745 -3.15 3.37 29.36
CA LEU A 745 -2.34 3.66 30.54
C LEU A 745 -0.96 4.17 30.13
N ILE A 746 -0.63 5.42 30.43
CA ILE A 746 0.69 6.00 30.13
C ILE A 746 1.51 5.97 31.42
N VAL A 747 2.57 5.16 31.45
CA VAL A 747 3.43 4.96 32.62
C VAL A 747 4.75 5.69 32.38
N LEU A 748 5.02 6.75 33.15
CA LEU A 748 6.25 7.54 33.04
C LEU A 748 7.10 7.36 34.31
N THR A 749 8.31 6.83 34.16
CA THR A 749 9.24 6.60 35.27
C THR A 749 10.65 7.13 34.97
N GLY A 750 11.28 7.78 35.96
CA GLY A 750 12.66 8.26 35.90
C GLY A 750 13.70 7.27 36.45
N GLY A 751 13.26 6.13 37.00
CA GLY A 751 14.11 5.20 37.72
C GLY A 751 13.61 3.75 37.69
N ARG A 752 14.46 2.85 38.21
CA ARG A 752 14.15 1.42 38.32
C ARG A 752 13.18 1.15 39.47
N SER A 753 12.15 0.34 39.21
CA SER A 753 11.23 -0.14 40.24
C SER A 753 11.91 -1.16 41.16
N ARG A 754 11.63 -1.09 42.46
CA ARG A 754 12.12 -2.02 43.50
C ARG A 754 11.30 -3.29 43.63
N ASP A 755 10.05 -3.27 43.16
CA ASP A 755 9.15 -4.41 43.11
C ASP A 755 9.01 -4.95 41.68
N SER A 756 8.37 -6.13 41.56
CA SER A 756 8.11 -6.72 40.24
C SER A 756 6.99 -5.96 39.52
N VAL A 757 7.28 -5.55 38.29
CA VAL A 757 6.30 -4.89 37.40
C VAL A 757 5.62 -5.89 36.46
N LYS A 758 6.13 -7.13 36.37
CA LYS A 758 5.76 -8.08 35.32
C LYS A 758 4.35 -8.62 35.51
N GLU A 759 4.04 -9.16 36.68
CA GLU A 759 2.72 -9.73 36.98
C GLU A 759 1.61 -8.66 36.92
N PRO A 760 1.77 -7.46 37.53
CA PRO A 760 0.77 -6.40 37.43
C PRO A 760 0.55 -5.89 35.99
N ALA A 761 1.62 -5.79 35.20
CA ALA A 761 1.51 -5.38 33.79
C ALA A 761 0.77 -6.41 32.94
N VAL A 762 1.05 -7.70 33.12
CA VAL A 762 0.30 -8.78 32.45
C VAL A 762 -1.18 -8.69 32.83
N ALA A 763 -1.49 -8.53 34.11
CA ALA A 763 -2.85 -8.44 34.59
C ALA A 763 -3.65 -7.25 34.01
N LEU A 764 -3.00 -6.11 33.74
CA LEU A 764 -3.60 -4.97 33.03
C LEU A 764 -3.88 -5.31 31.56
N LYS A 765 -2.89 -5.89 30.87
CA LYS A 765 -2.98 -6.23 29.45
C LYS A 765 -4.08 -7.26 29.17
N THR A 766 -4.21 -8.26 30.03
CA THR A 766 -5.25 -9.30 29.91
C THR A 766 -6.67 -8.75 30.05
N GLU A 767 -6.85 -7.62 30.75
CA GLU A 767 -8.16 -6.97 30.90
C GLU A 767 -8.44 -5.91 29.81
N GLY A 768 -7.63 -5.89 28.75
CA GLY A 768 -7.83 -5.01 27.60
C GLY A 768 -7.28 -3.60 27.79
N VAL A 769 -6.50 -3.36 28.85
CA VAL A 769 -5.77 -2.10 29.03
C VAL A 769 -4.57 -2.07 28.09
N VAL A 770 -4.33 -0.91 27.47
CA VAL A 770 -3.20 -0.67 26.55
C VAL A 770 -2.16 0.22 27.25
N PRO A 771 -1.15 -0.37 27.92
CA PRO A 771 -0.09 0.39 28.56
C PRO A 771 1.00 0.87 27.58
N PHE A 772 1.41 2.12 27.71
CA PHE A 772 2.61 2.70 27.11
C PHE A 772 3.64 2.98 28.21
N GLY A 773 4.83 2.42 28.08
CA GLY A 773 5.94 2.67 29.01
C GLY A 773 6.80 3.82 28.51
N VAL A 774 7.11 4.77 29.37
CA VAL A 774 8.02 5.90 29.09
C VAL A 774 9.10 5.90 30.16
N GLY A 775 10.27 5.36 29.82
CA GLY A 775 11.46 5.38 30.64
C GLY A 775 12.32 6.61 30.37
N VAL A 776 12.74 7.29 31.43
CA VAL A 776 13.62 8.45 31.35
C VAL A 776 14.83 8.25 32.25
N LYS A 777 16.01 8.74 31.85
CA LYS A 777 17.27 8.67 32.63
C LYS A 777 17.64 7.25 33.08
N ASN A 778 17.36 6.92 34.34
CA ASN A 778 17.79 5.69 35.03
C ASN A 778 16.70 4.63 35.07
N ALA A 779 15.60 4.81 34.33
CA ALA A 779 14.59 3.78 34.14
C ALA A 779 15.22 2.53 33.52
N ASP A 780 14.82 1.35 34.02
CA ASP A 780 15.27 0.08 33.45
C ASP A 780 14.46 -0.23 32.18
N PRO A 781 15.07 -0.24 30.98
CA PRO A 781 14.36 -0.45 29.73
C PRO A 781 13.58 -1.77 29.71
N LYS A 782 14.05 -2.81 30.40
CA LYS A 782 13.34 -4.09 30.49
C LYS A 782 12.07 -3.99 31.31
N GLN A 783 12.05 -3.14 32.33
CA GLN A 783 10.84 -2.87 33.10
C GLN A 783 9.83 -2.07 32.26
N ILE A 784 10.30 -1.09 31.48
CA ILE A 784 9.47 -0.32 30.54
C ILE A 784 8.84 -1.24 29.48
N GLU A 785 9.64 -2.13 28.88
CA GLU A 785 9.17 -3.14 27.93
C GLU A 785 8.16 -4.10 28.57
N ALA A 786 8.41 -4.57 29.79
CA ALA A 786 7.52 -5.47 30.50
C ALA A 786 6.16 -4.82 30.82
N ILE A 787 6.16 -3.52 31.14
CA ILE A 787 4.97 -2.72 31.42
C ILE A 787 4.16 -2.49 30.15
N SER A 788 4.83 -2.16 29.05
CA SER A 788 4.20 -1.77 27.79
C SER A 788 3.35 -2.91 27.17
N HIS A 789 2.35 -2.53 26.37
CA HIS A 789 1.46 -3.46 25.68
C HIS A 789 2.26 -4.36 24.71
N ASN A 790 3.24 -3.76 24.03
CA ASN A 790 4.25 -4.40 23.19
C ASN A 790 5.58 -3.59 23.26
N PRO A 791 6.69 -4.09 22.69
CA PRO A 791 7.97 -3.37 22.69
C PRO A 791 7.96 -2.05 21.93
N SER A 792 7.14 -1.86 20.89
CA SER A 792 7.07 -0.57 20.17
C SER A 792 6.33 0.51 20.98
N PHE A 793 5.65 0.14 22.05
CA PHE A 793 4.99 1.04 23.00
C PHE A 793 5.88 1.36 24.21
N ALA A 794 7.11 0.85 24.22
CA ALA A 794 8.14 1.17 25.20
C ALA A 794 9.06 2.28 24.65
N PHE A 795 8.93 3.48 25.19
CA PHE A 795 9.74 4.64 24.83
C PHE A 795 10.82 4.83 25.89
N ASN A 796 12.07 4.96 25.45
CA ASN A 796 13.19 5.28 26.33
C ASN A 796 13.86 6.56 25.83
N VAL A 797 13.95 7.57 26.69
CA VAL A 797 14.63 8.84 26.39
C VAL A 797 15.74 9.10 27.40
N LYS A 798 16.83 9.73 26.96
CA LYS A 798 18.01 9.93 27.82
C LYS A 798 17.71 10.94 28.92
N GLU A 799 16.90 11.96 28.63
CA GLU A 799 16.59 13.06 29.56
C GLU A 799 15.12 13.52 29.45
N PHE A 800 14.60 14.17 30.50
CA PHE A 800 13.20 14.64 30.54
C PHE A 800 12.90 15.73 29.50
N SER A 801 13.90 16.50 29.09
CA SER A 801 13.80 17.49 28.01
C SER A 801 13.41 16.85 26.65
N GLN A 802 13.69 15.56 26.47
CA GLN A 802 13.41 14.81 25.24
C GLN A 802 12.01 14.18 25.20
N LEU A 803 11.19 14.34 26.25
CA LEU A 803 9.81 13.82 26.28
C LEU A 803 8.93 14.35 25.14
N HIS A 804 9.33 15.47 24.52
CA HIS A 804 8.69 16.00 23.32
C HIS A 804 8.77 15.03 22.11
N THR A 805 9.70 14.07 22.06
CA THR A 805 9.71 13.08 20.96
C THR A 805 8.67 11.97 21.14
N VAL A 806 8.21 11.78 22.38
CA VAL A 806 7.29 10.70 22.77
C VAL A 806 5.83 11.11 22.60
N HIS A 807 5.47 12.36 22.93
CA HIS A 807 4.07 12.79 22.87
C HIS A 807 3.46 12.72 21.46
N GLU A 808 4.23 13.04 20.40
CA GLU A 808 3.79 12.89 19.00
C GLU A 808 3.40 11.44 18.66
N ARG A 809 4.18 10.48 19.16
CA ARG A 809 3.90 9.05 18.93
C ARG A 809 2.65 8.61 19.69
N LEU A 810 2.49 9.05 20.94
CA LEU A 810 1.31 8.73 21.77
C LEU A 810 0.02 9.33 21.19
N LYS A 811 0.09 10.54 20.63
CA LYS A 811 -1.03 11.22 19.96
C LYS A 811 -1.62 10.36 18.84
N ASN A 812 -0.76 9.72 18.04
CA ASN A 812 -1.21 8.88 16.92
C ASN A 812 -2.01 7.67 17.41
N TYR A 813 -1.56 6.99 18.47
CA TYR A 813 -2.24 5.78 18.96
C TYR A 813 -3.54 6.06 19.73
N VAL A 814 -3.55 7.10 20.57
CA VAL A 814 -4.73 7.43 21.40
C VAL A 814 -5.90 7.92 20.52
N ASN A 815 -5.61 8.52 19.37
CA ASN A 815 -6.60 9.06 18.44
C ASN A 815 -7.04 8.08 17.33
N LEU A 816 -6.54 6.83 17.30
CA LEU A 816 -6.97 5.84 16.31
C LEU A 816 -8.49 5.55 16.43
N PRO A 817 -9.24 5.50 15.31
CA PRO A 817 -10.64 5.05 15.30
C PRO A 817 -10.82 3.66 15.91
N ASN A 818 -11.96 3.37 16.55
CA ASN A 818 -12.22 2.08 17.23
C ASN A 818 -11.98 0.84 16.35
N PRO A 819 -12.44 0.78 15.09
CA PRO A 819 -12.19 -0.37 14.22
C PRO A 819 -10.71 -0.54 13.91
N GLU A 820 -9.99 0.55 13.63
CA GLU A 820 -8.56 0.54 13.32
C GLU A 820 -7.71 0.23 14.54
N LEU A 821 -8.07 0.75 15.72
CA LEU A 821 -7.43 0.41 16.99
C LEU A 821 -7.65 -1.07 17.32
N LYS A 822 -8.86 -1.60 17.11
CA LYS A 822 -9.15 -3.02 17.30
C LYS A 822 -8.38 -3.89 16.31
N ASP A 823 -8.34 -3.51 15.03
CA ASP A 823 -7.56 -4.21 14.00
C ASP A 823 -6.05 -4.12 14.28
N PHE A 824 -5.56 -2.99 14.76
CA PHE A 824 -4.18 -2.80 15.16
C PHE A 824 -3.81 -3.65 16.38
N LEU A 825 -4.67 -3.71 17.39
CA LEU A 825 -4.44 -4.51 18.61
C LEU A 825 -4.66 -6.03 18.37
N GLU A 826 -5.57 -6.41 17.46
CA GLU A 826 -5.89 -7.82 17.15
C GLU A 826 -5.03 -8.41 16.00
N LYS A 827 -4.73 -7.63 14.94
CA LYS A 827 -3.96 -8.06 13.74
C LYS A 827 -2.55 -7.48 13.65
N GLY A 828 -2.24 -6.37 14.32
CA GLY A 828 -0.91 -5.72 14.29
C GLY A 828 0.23 -6.55 14.89
N ILE A 829 -0.08 -7.69 15.53
CA ILE A 829 0.91 -8.56 16.19
C ILE A 829 1.86 -9.25 15.18
N ASN A 830 1.46 -9.40 13.90
CA ASN A 830 2.24 -10.14 12.89
C ASN A 830 2.85 -9.28 11.78
N LYS A 831 2.61 -7.95 11.74
CA LYS A 831 3.16 -7.09 10.68
C LYS A 831 4.66 -6.84 10.87
N ARG A 832 5.49 -7.03 9.84
CA ARG A 832 6.95 -6.79 9.88
C ARG A 832 7.47 -6.25 8.55
N ASP A 833 8.47 -5.38 8.60
CA ASP A 833 9.22 -5.00 7.40
C ASP A 833 10.67 -5.47 7.59
N ILE A 834 11.15 -6.31 6.67
CA ILE A 834 12.44 -7.00 6.78
C ILE A 834 13.33 -6.62 5.61
N VAL A 835 14.51 -6.09 5.90
CA VAL A 835 15.50 -5.70 4.90
C VAL A 835 16.72 -6.62 5.02
N PHE A 836 17.08 -7.28 3.93
CA PHE A 836 18.34 -8.01 3.81
C PHE A 836 19.39 -7.11 3.14
N LEU A 837 20.43 -6.76 3.90
CA LEU A 837 21.58 -5.99 3.41
C LEU A 837 22.79 -6.92 3.27
N LEU A 838 23.20 -7.18 2.04
CA LEU A 838 24.10 -8.27 1.69
C LEU A 838 25.42 -7.77 1.13
N ASP A 839 26.53 -8.30 1.64
CA ASP A 839 27.84 -8.12 1.02
C ASP A 839 27.82 -8.63 -0.43
N GLY A 840 27.98 -7.69 -1.35
CA GLY A 840 28.05 -7.91 -2.79
C GLY A 840 29.48 -7.87 -3.32
N SER A 841 30.51 -7.74 -2.48
CA SER A 841 31.91 -7.68 -2.89
C SER A 841 32.41 -8.99 -3.52
N ASP A 842 33.58 -8.92 -4.16
CA ASP A 842 34.23 -10.10 -4.75
C ASP A 842 34.53 -11.19 -3.71
N ASP A 843 34.70 -10.84 -2.44
CA ASP A 843 34.95 -11.76 -1.32
C ASP A 843 33.71 -12.62 -0.97
N ALA A 844 32.51 -12.06 -1.18
CA ALA A 844 31.24 -12.74 -0.94
C ALA A 844 30.72 -13.51 -2.17
N LYS A 845 31.31 -13.32 -3.35
CA LYS A 845 30.86 -13.90 -4.62
C LYS A 845 30.71 -15.43 -4.59
N ASN A 846 31.65 -16.12 -3.97
CA ASN A 846 31.62 -17.59 -3.84
C ASN A 846 30.59 -18.08 -2.81
N GLY A 847 30.10 -17.19 -1.94
CA GLY A 847 29.08 -17.46 -0.93
C GLY A 847 27.65 -17.20 -1.41
N LEU A 848 27.45 -16.63 -2.60
CA LEU A 848 26.13 -16.18 -3.07
C LEU A 848 25.09 -17.29 -3.09
N LEU A 849 25.45 -18.53 -3.45
CA LEU A 849 24.52 -19.66 -3.44
C LEU A 849 23.97 -19.93 -2.03
N ALA A 850 24.84 -19.89 -1.01
CA ALA A 850 24.44 -20.08 0.37
C ALA A 850 23.63 -18.90 0.92
N ILE A 851 23.99 -17.67 0.54
CA ILE A 851 23.21 -16.47 0.88
C ILE A 851 21.82 -16.54 0.27
N ARG A 852 21.71 -16.86 -1.03
CA ARG A 852 20.43 -17.03 -1.72
C ARG A 852 19.58 -18.10 -1.06
N GLU A 853 20.17 -19.24 -0.74
CA GLU A 853 19.46 -20.32 -0.05
C GLU A 853 18.98 -19.90 1.34
N PHE A 854 19.81 -19.20 2.12
CA PHE A 854 19.41 -18.67 3.42
C PHE A 854 18.22 -17.71 3.32
N ILE A 855 18.28 -16.71 2.44
CA ILE A 855 17.21 -15.72 2.29
C ILE A 855 15.94 -16.37 1.74
N ARG A 856 16.09 -17.31 0.79
CA ARG A 856 14.98 -18.09 0.23
C ARG A 856 14.27 -18.89 1.32
N ARG A 857 15.01 -19.61 2.16
CA ARG A 857 14.46 -20.37 3.30
C ARG A 857 13.80 -19.47 4.33
N MET A 858 14.42 -18.33 4.66
CA MET A 858 13.80 -17.29 5.50
C MET A 858 12.45 -16.83 4.89
N ALA A 859 12.42 -16.51 3.60
CA ALA A 859 11.22 -16.02 2.92
C ALA A 859 10.11 -17.07 2.78
N GLU A 860 10.45 -18.35 2.58
CA GLU A 860 9.50 -19.47 2.59
C GLU A 860 8.76 -19.56 3.92
N ASP A 861 9.51 -19.41 5.01
CA ASP A 861 9.03 -19.55 6.37
C ASP A 861 8.21 -18.35 6.85
N LEU A 862 8.39 -17.15 6.28
CA LEU A 862 7.70 -15.93 6.70
C LEU A 862 6.34 -15.77 6.01
N ASP A 863 5.36 -15.14 6.67
CA ASP A 863 4.05 -14.84 6.08
C ASP A 863 4.10 -13.57 5.21
N ILE A 864 4.80 -13.67 4.08
CA ILE A 864 4.99 -12.54 3.14
C ILE A 864 3.68 -12.19 2.44
N ASP A 865 3.23 -10.97 2.72
CA ASP A 865 2.01 -10.35 2.23
C ASP A 865 2.11 -8.83 2.42
N GLN A 866 1.45 -8.01 1.58
CA GLN A 866 1.52 -6.55 1.69
C GLN A 866 1.05 -6.02 3.05
N ASP A 867 0.15 -6.73 3.73
CA ASP A 867 -0.37 -6.34 5.02
C ASP A 867 0.32 -7.04 6.19
N ILE A 868 1.08 -8.12 5.95
CA ILE A 868 1.73 -8.91 7.01
C ILE A 868 3.25 -8.68 6.97
N VAL A 869 4.03 -9.48 6.23
CA VAL A 869 5.50 -9.31 6.13
C VAL A 869 5.90 -8.72 4.77
N ARG A 870 6.61 -7.59 4.78
CA ARG A 870 7.26 -7.02 3.59
C ARG A 870 8.76 -7.30 3.61
N VAL A 871 9.35 -7.57 2.45
CA VAL A 871 10.77 -7.92 2.32
C VAL A 871 11.45 -7.03 1.27
N ALA A 872 12.66 -6.58 1.57
CA ALA A 872 13.55 -5.91 0.60
C ALA A 872 14.93 -6.57 0.60
N VAL A 873 15.63 -6.51 -0.54
CA VAL A 873 16.97 -7.07 -0.72
C VAL A 873 17.89 -6.04 -1.38
N ILE A 874 18.99 -5.74 -0.71
CA ILE A 874 20.02 -4.80 -1.15
C ILE A 874 21.37 -5.51 -1.09
N GLN A 875 22.16 -5.42 -2.16
CA GLN A 875 23.58 -5.80 -2.15
C GLN A 875 24.45 -4.56 -2.07
N TYR A 876 25.60 -4.61 -1.41
CA TYR A 876 26.51 -3.48 -1.33
C TYR A 876 27.98 -3.87 -1.49
N SER A 877 28.78 -2.97 -2.03
CA SER A 877 30.25 -3.06 -2.03
C SER A 877 30.82 -1.64 -1.89
N GLU A 878 31.17 -1.00 -2.99
CA GLU A 878 31.54 0.43 -3.04
C GLU A 878 30.30 1.32 -2.91
N ASP A 879 29.19 0.87 -3.50
CA ASP A 879 27.87 1.50 -3.55
C ASP A 879 26.78 0.47 -3.23
N ALA A 880 25.55 0.93 -2.95
CA ALA A 880 24.39 0.05 -2.75
C ALA A 880 23.68 -0.24 -4.07
N LEU A 881 23.32 -1.50 -4.30
CA LEU A 881 22.47 -1.99 -5.39
C LEU A 881 21.18 -2.55 -4.80
N THR A 882 20.08 -1.85 -5.02
CA THR A 882 18.74 -2.30 -4.65
C THR A 882 18.24 -3.32 -5.67
N HIS A 883 17.98 -4.55 -5.24
CA HIS A 883 17.32 -5.55 -6.09
C HIS A 883 15.81 -5.35 -6.08
N PHE A 884 15.24 -5.12 -4.90
CA PHE A 884 13.84 -4.72 -4.73
C PHE A 884 13.60 -4.10 -3.34
N LEU A 885 12.60 -3.22 -3.27
CA LEU A 885 12.17 -2.48 -2.08
C LEU A 885 10.96 -3.18 -1.40
N LEU A 886 10.56 -2.69 -0.22
CA LEU A 886 9.52 -3.31 0.61
C LEU A 886 8.13 -3.31 -0.06
N ASN A 887 7.87 -2.38 -0.97
CA ASN A 887 6.64 -2.30 -1.75
C ASN A 887 6.75 -2.91 -3.17
N THR A 888 7.89 -3.47 -3.56
CA THR A 888 8.08 -3.97 -4.93
C THR A 888 7.27 -5.25 -5.20
N TYR A 889 7.17 -6.15 -4.22
CA TYR A 889 6.46 -7.41 -4.37
C TYR A 889 5.42 -7.60 -3.27
N SER A 890 4.22 -7.99 -3.67
CA SER A 890 3.07 -8.24 -2.78
C SER A 890 2.97 -9.67 -2.29
N SER A 891 3.59 -10.63 -2.98
CA SER A 891 3.40 -12.06 -2.74
C SER A 891 4.71 -12.79 -2.43
N LYS A 892 4.61 -13.82 -1.57
CA LYS A 892 5.71 -14.73 -1.24
C LYS A 892 6.39 -15.33 -2.47
N LYS A 893 5.61 -15.75 -3.46
CA LYS A 893 6.13 -16.37 -4.70
C LYS A 893 7.00 -15.38 -5.49
N ALA A 894 6.57 -14.12 -5.62
CA ALA A 894 7.33 -13.09 -6.33
C ALA A 894 8.65 -12.75 -5.62
N VAL A 895 8.63 -12.67 -4.28
CA VAL A 895 9.85 -12.47 -3.48
C VAL A 895 10.83 -13.64 -3.65
N ILE A 896 10.36 -14.89 -3.56
CA ILE A 896 11.20 -16.09 -3.77
C ILE A 896 11.79 -16.10 -5.18
N TYR A 897 11.00 -15.75 -6.20
CA TYR A 897 11.48 -15.67 -7.58
C TYR A 897 12.59 -14.62 -7.74
N ALA A 898 12.40 -13.42 -7.19
CA ALA A 898 13.42 -12.38 -7.21
C ALA A 898 14.71 -12.80 -6.47
N ILE A 899 14.59 -13.50 -5.33
CA ILE A 899 15.73 -14.06 -4.60
C ILE A 899 16.48 -15.11 -5.45
N ASN A 900 15.75 -15.95 -6.18
CA ASN A 900 16.31 -16.90 -7.13
C ASN A 900 16.94 -16.23 -8.37
N GLY A 901 16.63 -14.96 -8.64
CA GLY A 901 17.26 -14.17 -9.68
C GLY A 901 18.57 -13.49 -9.26
N LEU A 902 18.89 -13.46 -7.96
CA LEU A 902 20.02 -12.67 -7.46
C LEU A 902 21.35 -13.10 -8.09
N ARG A 903 22.07 -12.10 -8.63
CA ARG A 903 23.42 -12.23 -9.15
C ARG A 903 24.41 -11.54 -8.22
N ALA A 904 25.69 -11.90 -8.30
CA ALA A 904 26.72 -11.22 -7.51
C ALA A 904 26.93 -9.81 -8.08
N LYS A 905 26.88 -8.79 -7.22
CA LYS A 905 27.19 -7.39 -7.59
C LYS A 905 28.66 -7.24 -8.02
N GLY A 906 29.59 -7.80 -7.25
CA GLY A 906 31.02 -7.57 -7.38
C GLY A 906 31.48 -6.25 -6.76
N GLY A 907 32.80 -6.08 -6.65
CA GLY A 907 33.42 -4.86 -6.12
C GLY A 907 34.57 -5.16 -5.15
N ARG A 908 35.58 -4.30 -5.13
CA ARG A 908 36.83 -4.55 -4.38
C ARG A 908 36.79 -3.96 -2.97
N ASN A 909 36.04 -2.87 -2.79
CA ASN A 909 35.86 -2.23 -1.49
C ASN A 909 34.52 -2.59 -0.86
N LEU A 910 34.44 -2.48 0.47
CA LEU A 910 33.25 -2.75 1.24
C LEU A 910 32.96 -1.56 2.15
N ASN A 911 31.90 -0.81 1.84
CA ASN A 911 31.44 0.39 2.53
C ASN A 911 30.15 0.08 3.31
N THR A 912 30.28 -0.65 4.42
CA THR A 912 29.15 -1.04 5.27
C THR A 912 28.48 0.16 5.91
N GLY A 913 29.24 1.19 6.32
CA GLY A 913 28.69 2.42 6.88
C GLY A 913 27.75 3.14 5.93
N ALA A 914 28.23 3.42 4.71
CA ALA A 914 27.45 4.05 3.65
C ALA A 914 26.23 3.20 3.26
N ALA A 915 26.35 1.88 3.28
CA ALA A 915 25.24 0.97 2.98
C ALA A 915 24.15 1.01 4.07
N LEU A 916 24.52 1.07 5.35
CA LEU A 916 23.58 1.27 6.46
C LEU A 916 22.87 2.62 6.35
N GLN A 917 23.61 3.67 6.01
CA GLN A 917 23.04 5.00 5.78
C GLN A 917 22.08 5.00 4.58
N TYR A 918 22.45 4.32 3.49
CA TYR A 918 21.57 4.14 2.33
C TYR A 918 20.26 3.44 2.72
N VAL A 919 20.32 2.36 3.50
CA VAL A 919 19.13 1.65 3.99
C VAL A 919 18.24 2.56 4.83
N ARG A 920 18.82 3.37 5.72
CA ARG A 920 18.07 4.38 6.51
C ARG A 920 17.36 5.39 5.61
N ASP A 921 18.09 5.97 4.66
CA ASP A 921 17.64 7.14 3.90
C ASP A 921 16.77 6.77 2.69
N ASN A 922 16.84 5.51 2.21
CA ASN A 922 16.20 5.10 0.96
C ASN A 922 15.33 3.84 1.08
N VAL A 923 15.51 2.97 2.07
CA VAL A 923 14.78 1.70 2.16
C VAL A 923 13.75 1.72 3.29
N PHE A 924 14.15 2.16 4.49
CA PHE A 924 13.23 2.38 5.62
C PHE A 924 12.48 3.70 5.52
N THR A 925 11.95 4.01 4.33
CA THR A 925 11.14 5.19 4.04
C THR A 925 9.74 4.78 3.57
N ALA A 926 8.74 5.65 3.80
CA ALA A 926 7.37 5.38 3.38
C ALA A 926 7.26 5.16 1.85
N ALA A 927 8.02 5.95 1.07
CA ALA A 927 8.10 5.83 -0.40
C ALA A 927 8.58 4.45 -0.88
N SER A 928 9.42 3.79 -0.08
CA SER A 928 9.96 2.46 -0.38
C SER A 928 9.14 1.33 0.25
N GLY A 929 7.98 1.64 0.82
CA GLY A 929 7.05 0.66 1.40
C GLY A 929 7.27 0.36 2.87
N SER A 930 8.18 1.07 3.56
CA SER A 930 8.34 0.92 5.01
C SER A 930 7.15 1.51 5.75
N ARG A 931 6.63 0.73 6.69
CA ARG A 931 5.52 1.05 7.59
C ARG A 931 6.01 1.51 8.97
N HIS A 932 7.26 1.98 9.07
CA HIS A 932 7.83 2.44 10.35
C HIS A 932 7.01 3.57 10.99
N GLN A 933 6.39 4.45 10.19
CA GLN A 933 5.49 5.52 10.67
C GLN A 933 4.18 4.98 11.26
N LEU A 934 3.75 3.78 10.82
CA LEU A 934 2.58 3.07 11.34
C LEU A 934 2.93 2.21 12.58
N GLY A 935 4.15 2.34 13.10
CA GLY A 935 4.62 1.57 14.27
C GLY A 935 4.92 0.10 13.98
N VAL A 936 4.95 -0.31 12.70
CA VAL A 936 5.32 -1.68 12.31
C VAL A 936 6.82 -1.90 12.59
N PRO A 937 7.21 -3.00 13.27
CA PRO A 937 8.62 -3.27 13.53
C PRO A 937 9.45 -3.39 12.25
N GLN A 938 10.58 -2.68 12.23
CA GLN A 938 11.55 -2.67 11.14
C GLN A 938 12.74 -3.55 11.51
N LEU A 939 13.08 -4.53 10.68
CA LEU A 939 14.15 -5.48 10.92
C LEU A 939 15.19 -5.39 9.82
N LEU A 940 16.46 -5.36 10.20
CA LEU A 940 17.59 -5.33 9.28
C LEU A 940 18.46 -6.57 9.50
N ILE A 941 18.74 -7.34 8.47
CA ILE A 941 19.68 -8.47 8.51
C ILE A 941 20.87 -8.10 7.64
N VAL A 942 22.00 -7.80 8.28
CA VAL A 942 23.25 -7.41 7.62
C VAL A 942 24.16 -8.62 7.51
N MET A 943 24.67 -8.90 6.31
CA MET A 943 25.69 -9.91 6.06
C MET A 943 26.97 -9.26 5.54
N THR A 944 28.10 -9.53 6.19
CA THR A 944 29.42 -9.02 5.80
C THR A 944 30.48 -10.13 5.81
N ALA A 945 31.37 -10.16 4.80
CA ALA A 945 32.44 -11.13 4.69
C ALA A 945 33.83 -10.60 5.10
N ARG A 946 33.95 -9.29 5.39
CA ARG A 946 35.21 -8.61 5.76
C ARG A 946 34.96 -7.29 6.49
N GLY A 947 36.01 -6.67 7.01
CA GLY A 947 35.91 -5.33 7.62
C GLY A 947 35.54 -4.24 6.62
N SER A 948 34.78 -3.27 7.10
CA SER A 948 34.45 -2.05 6.37
C SER A 948 35.66 -1.14 6.21
N ILE A 949 35.67 -0.31 5.16
CA ILE A 949 36.70 0.75 5.00
C ILE A 949 36.21 2.14 5.42
N ASP A 950 34.95 2.26 5.83
CA ASP A 950 34.28 3.47 6.31
C ASP A 950 33.72 3.29 7.74
N ASP A 951 33.21 4.38 8.33
CA ASP A 951 32.63 4.33 9.68
C ASP A 951 31.29 3.58 9.70
N VAL A 952 31.23 2.55 10.52
CA VAL A 952 30.02 1.73 10.72
C VAL A 952 29.22 2.19 11.93
N ALA A 953 29.88 2.76 12.96
CA ALA A 953 29.26 2.98 14.25
C ALA A 953 28.18 4.06 14.21
N GLY A 954 28.44 5.20 13.56
CA GLY A 954 27.46 6.29 13.41
C GLY A 954 26.19 5.85 12.68
N PRO A 955 26.29 5.33 11.44
CA PRO A 955 25.14 4.84 10.68
C PRO A 955 24.35 3.73 11.40
N ALA A 956 25.03 2.85 12.13
CA ALA A 956 24.37 1.82 12.93
C ALA A 956 23.59 2.40 14.13
N GLU A 957 24.15 3.40 14.83
CA GLU A 957 23.46 4.11 15.91
C GLU A 957 22.23 4.86 15.38
N ASP A 958 22.35 5.50 14.21
CA ASP A 958 21.25 6.21 13.57
C ASP A 958 20.06 5.29 13.23
N LEU A 959 20.32 4.09 12.71
CA LEU A 959 19.29 3.07 12.47
C LEU A 959 18.61 2.62 13.79
N LYS A 960 19.40 2.44 14.86
CA LYS A 960 18.86 2.09 16.18
C LYS A 960 17.98 3.21 16.75
N ASN A 961 18.37 4.46 16.57
CA ASN A 961 17.63 5.63 17.04
C ASN A 961 16.25 5.78 16.38
N ILE A 962 16.10 5.32 15.14
CA ILE A 962 14.79 5.26 14.45
C ILE A 962 14.03 3.96 14.70
N GLY A 963 14.53 3.08 15.58
CA GLY A 963 13.84 1.87 16.03
C GLY A 963 14.03 0.63 15.15
N VAL A 964 15.07 0.58 14.32
CA VAL A 964 15.40 -0.61 13.51
C VAL A 964 16.08 -1.67 14.38
N LEU A 965 15.57 -2.91 14.30
CA LEU A 965 16.11 -4.10 14.96
C LEU A 965 17.08 -4.82 14.02
N SER A 966 18.37 -4.64 14.25
CA SER A 966 19.43 -5.17 13.39
C SER A 966 20.02 -6.49 13.88
N PHE A 967 20.15 -7.46 12.97
CA PHE A 967 20.98 -8.65 13.08
C PHE A 967 22.26 -8.45 12.26
N ALA A 968 23.41 -8.81 12.82
CA ALA A 968 24.69 -8.71 12.14
C ALA A 968 25.31 -10.10 11.98
N ILE A 969 25.52 -10.54 10.74
CA ILE A 969 26.07 -11.84 10.41
C ILE A 969 27.42 -11.63 9.73
N GLY A 970 28.49 -11.93 10.45
CA GLY A 970 29.85 -11.93 9.92
C GLY A 970 30.23 -13.30 9.39
N ILE A 971 30.96 -13.33 8.28
CA ILE A 971 31.43 -14.57 7.65
C ILE A 971 32.93 -14.45 7.42
N LYS A 972 33.70 -15.48 7.79
CA LYS A 972 35.17 -15.54 7.64
C LYS A 972 35.93 -14.38 8.30
N ASN A 973 36.19 -13.31 7.56
CA ASN A 973 37.11 -12.23 7.92
C ASN A 973 36.36 -10.97 8.40
N ALA A 974 35.07 -11.10 8.71
CA ALA A 974 34.28 -10.00 9.26
C ALA A 974 34.84 -9.51 10.60
N VAL A 975 34.80 -8.19 10.81
CA VAL A 975 35.32 -7.57 12.03
C VAL A 975 34.25 -7.59 13.12
N GLU A 976 34.49 -8.33 14.19
CA GLU A 976 33.47 -8.54 15.23
C GLU A 976 33.01 -7.27 15.94
N ALA A 977 33.90 -6.29 16.12
CA ALA A 977 33.53 -4.99 16.70
C ALA A 977 32.49 -4.23 15.84
N GLU A 978 32.57 -4.35 14.50
CA GLU A 978 31.59 -3.78 13.57
C GLU A 978 30.26 -4.55 13.66
N LEU A 979 30.30 -5.87 13.78
CA LEU A 979 29.08 -6.67 13.96
C LEU A 979 28.34 -6.30 15.26
N GLN A 980 29.10 -6.08 16.34
CA GLN A 980 28.55 -5.65 17.62
C GLN A 980 27.99 -4.23 17.57
N SER A 981 28.59 -3.32 16.79
CA SER A 981 28.06 -1.97 16.61
C SER A 981 26.77 -1.96 15.79
N ILE A 982 26.65 -2.85 14.78
CA ILE A 982 25.45 -3.00 13.95
C ILE A 982 24.32 -3.68 14.72
N ALA A 983 24.60 -4.79 15.40
CA ALA A 983 23.58 -5.62 16.04
C ALA A 983 22.79 -4.84 17.10
N PHE A 984 21.47 -5.05 17.13
CA PHE A 984 20.59 -4.41 18.11
C PHE A 984 20.94 -4.82 19.56
N SER A 985 21.39 -6.06 19.76
CA SER A 985 21.94 -6.50 21.04
C SER A 985 23.03 -7.56 20.85
N PRO A 986 23.84 -7.86 21.87
CA PRO A 986 24.92 -8.85 21.76
C PRO A 986 24.47 -10.26 21.39
N ARG A 987 23.18 -10.61 21.50
CA ARG A 987 22.67 -11.93 21.08
C ARG A 987 22.26 -11.99 19.59
N PHE A 988 22.31 -10.86 18.89
CA PHE A 988 21.90 -10.73 17.48
C PHE A 988 23.09 -10.47 16.56
N HIS A 989 24.32 -10.69 17.05
CA HIS A 989 25.49 -10.81 16.20
C HIS A 989 25.90 -12.28 16.12
N PHE A 990 26.24 -12.73 14.92
CA PHE A 990 26.68 -14.09 14.62
C PHE A 990 27.99 -13.99 13.85
N ASN A 991 29.01 -14.72 14.29
CA ASN A 991 30.28 -14.81 13.58
C ASN A 991 30.46 -16.25 13.10
N LEU A 992 30.37 -16.44 11.78
CA LEU A 992 30.39 -17.75 11.14
C LEU A 992 31.73 -17.99 10.44
N PRO A 993 32.35 -19.16 10.61
CA PRO A 993 33.62 -19.46 9.95
C PRO A 993 33.46 -19.67 8.42
N ALA A 994 32.26 -20.01 7.94
CA ALA A 994 31.99 -20.22 6.52
C ALA A 994 30.51 -20.00 6.14
N PHE A 995 30.27 -19.67 4.87
CA PHE A 995 28.92 -19.48 4.30
C PHE A 995 28.00 -20.71 4.44
N ALA A 996 28.57 -21.92 4.49
CA ALA A 996 27.79 -23.16 4.64
C ALA A 996 27.05 -23.24 5.98
N GLU A 997 27.47 -22.47 6.99
CA GLU A 997 26.87 -22.47 8.33
C GLU A 997 25.72 -21.46 8.47
N LEU A 998 25.41 -20.67 7.43
CA LEU A 998 24.32 -19.69 7.46
C LEU A 998 22.97 -20.31 7.87
N LEU A 999 22.68 -21.53 7.43
CA LEU A 999 21.43 -22.21 7.78
C LEU A 999 21.37 -22.64 9.25
N ASN A 1000 22.50 -22.74 9.96
CA ASN A 1000 22.51 -23.12 11.38
C ASN A 1000 21.90 -22.06 12.29
N ILE A 1001 22.03 -20.78 11.91
CA ILE A 1001 21.49 -19.65 12.68
C ILE A 1001 20.08 -19.23 12.22
N GLN A 1002 19.59 -19.81 11.12
CA GLN A 1002 18.27 -19.52 10.57
C GLN A 1002 17.14 -19.76 11.58
N PRO A 1003 17.09 -20.88 12.34
CA PRO A 1003 16.02 -21.12 13.32
C PRO A 1003 15.99 -20.06 14.42
N ASP A 1004 17.14 -19.62 14.90
CA ASP A 1004 17.25 -18.61 15.96
C ASP A 1004 16.72 -17.25 15.48
N ILE A 1005 17.10 -16.84 14.27
CA ILE A 1005 16.61 -15.60 13.67
C ILE A 1005 15.10 -15.70 13.40
N LEU A 1006 14.62 -16.80 12.79
CA LEU A 1006 13.19 -17.00 12.53
C LEU A 1006 12.37 -17.04 13.82
N SER A 1007 12.86 -17.67 14.88
CA SER A 1007 12.15 -17.74 16.16
C SER A 1007 11.91 -16.34 16.73
N PHE A 1008 12.88 -15.44 16.57
CA PHE A 1008 12.73 -14.05 16.98
C PHE A 1008 11.75 -13.31 16.08
N ILE A 1009 11.89 -13.41 14.75
CA ILE A 1009 11.04 -12.69 13.79
C ILE A 1009 9.57 -13.12 13.90
N LYS A 1010 9.33 -14.43 14.02
CA LYS A 1010 7.99 -15.05 14.14
C LYS A 1010 7.41 -14.97 15.54
N SER A 1011 8.21 -14.63 16.56
CA SER A 1011 7.66 -14.40 17.90
C SER A 1011 6.61 -13.29 17.82
N LYS A 1012 5.50 -13.47 18.55
CA LYS A 1012 4.54 -12.39 18.76
C LYS A 1012 5.31 -11.28 19.48
N MET A 1013 5.74 -10.25 18.75
CA MET A 1013 6.36 -9.06 19.35
C MET A 1013 5.29 -8.19 20.04
N GLY A 1014 4.40 -8.84 20.79
CA GLY A 1014 3.25 -8.32 21.53
C GLY A 1014 2.65 -9.47 22.35
N ILE A 1015 2.64 -9.27 23.69
CA ILE A 1015 2.29 -10.22 24.76
C ILE A 1015 3.45 -11.20 25.12
N GLU A 1016 4.26 -10.78 26.09
CA GLU A 1016 5.44 -11.40 26.73
C GLU A 1016 6.79 -11.29 25.99
N PRO A 1017 7.90 -10.83 26.65
CA PRO A 1017 9.23 -11.22 26.19
C PRO A 1017 9.27 -12.75 26.22
N PRO A 1018 9.99 -13.43 25.30
CA PRO A 1018 10.08 -14.89 25.31
C PRO A 1018 10.53 -15.36 26.68
N THR A 1019 9.53 -15.74 27.48
CA THR A 1019 9.56 -16.97 28.24
C THR A 1019 8.82 -17.94 27.34
N ILE A 1020 9.40 -18.24 26.16
CA ILE A 1020 9.27 -19.62 25.72
C ILE A 1020 9.97 -20.36 26.86
N ILE A 1021 9.16 -20.98 27.73
CA ILE A 1021 9.54 -22.24 28.31
C ILE A 1021 9.77 -23.12 27.09
N VAL A 1022 10.98 -23.05 26.54
CA VAL A 1022 11.45 -24.21 25.84
C VAL A 1022 11.73 -25.14 27.01
N GLU A 1023 10.81 -26.05 27.26
CA GLU A 1023 11.22 -27.44 27.41
C GLU A 1023 11.92 -27.84 26.11
N LEU A 1024 13.07 -27.22 25.83
CA LEU A 1024 14.20 -28.02 25.43
C LEU A 1024 14.55 -28.65 26.77
N ASP A 1025 14.55 -29.97 26.82
CA ASP A 1025 15.46 -30.65 27.72
C ASP A 1025 16.84 -30.00 27.53
N ALA A 1026 17.08 -28.93 28.29
CA ALA A 1026 18.36 -28.28 28.35
C ALA A 1026 19.19 -29.30 29.11
N ALA A 1027 19.95 -30.09 28.35
CA ALA A 1027 20.90 -31.03 28.90
C ALA A 1027 21.61 -30.33 30.06
N GLN A 1028 21.42 -30.87 31.27
CA GLN A 1028 22.10 -30.45 32.48
C GLN A 1028 23.58 -30.23 32.16
N ARG A 1029 24.06 -28.99 32.31
CA ARG A 1029 25.44 -28.64 31.98
C ARG A 1029 26.28 -28.65 33.23
N ASP A 1030 27.37 -29.41 33.18
CA ASP A 1030 28.39 -29.42 34.21
C ASP A 1030 29.56 -28.55 33.76
N ILE A 1031 29.77 -27.45 34.48
CA ILE A 1031 30.75 -26.43 34.11
C ILE A 1031 31.84 -26.40 35.17
N VAL A 1032 33.07 -26.74 34.79
CA VAL A 1032 34.23 -26.71 35.67
C VAL A 1032 35.17 -25.58 35.24
N PHE A 1033 35.31 -24.56 36.08
CA PHE A 1033 36.31 -23.51 35.90
C PHE A 1033 37.66 -23.98 36.43
N ILE A 1034 38.67 -24.01 35.58
CA ILE A 1034 40.05 -24.32 35.96
C ILE A 1034 40.84 -23.02 35.95
N LEU A 1035 41.24 -22.53 37.13
CA LEU A 1035 41.86 -21.23 37.33
C LEU A 1035 43.36 -21.37 37.61
N ASP A 1036 44.17 -20.68 36.83
CA ASP A 1036 45.60 -20.54 37.11
C ASP A 1036 45.81 -19.75 38.41
N GLY A 1037 46.33 -20.43 39.43
CA GLY A 1037 46.73 -19.88 40.72
C GLY A 1037 48.23 -19.85 40.92
N SER A 1038 49.05 -19.94 39.86
CA SER A 1038 50.50 -19.81 39.94
C SER A 1038 50.93 -18.39 40.33
N ASP A 1039 52.17 -18.24 40.79
CA ASP A 1039 52.68 -16.92 41.22
C ASP A 1039 52.55 -15.83 40.14
N ASP A 1040 52.53 -16.19 38.86
CA ASP A 1040 52.40 -15.27 37.72
C ASP A 1040 51.02 -14.60 37.61
N THR A 1041 49.97 -15.22 38.17
CA THR A 1041 48.60 -14.66 38.15
C THR A 1041 48.23 -13.92 39.42
N ARG A 1042 49.15 -13.75 40.38
CA ARG A 1042 48.85 -13.18 41.71
C ARG A 1042 48.15 -11.82 41.64
N ASP A 1043 48.63 -10.94 40.77
CA ASP A 1043 48.10 -9.57 40.65
C ASP A 1043 46.78 -9.50 39.85
N THR A 1044 46.52 -10.50 39.01
CA THR A 1044 45.33 -10.57 38.14
C THR A 1044 44.27 -11.56 38.63
N PHE A 1045 44.55 -12.35 39.67
CA PHE A 1045 43.67 -13.41 40.15
C PHE A 1045 42.29 -12.92 40.56
N LYS A 1046 42.21 -11.71 41.14
CA LYS A 1046 40.92 -11.09 41.48
C LYS A 1046 40.07 -10.80 40.24
N GLN A 1047 40.69 -10.44 39.11
CA GLN A 1047 40.01 -10.21 37.84
C GLN A 1047 39.52 -11.53 37.23
N MET A 1048 40.28 -12.62 37.41
CA MET A 1048 39.85 -13.97 37.02
C MET A 1048 38.60 -14.39 37.81
N CYS A 1049 38.58 -14.17 39.14
CA CYS A 1049 37.40 -14.45 39.96
C CYS A 1049 36.18 -13.63 39.52
N GLN A 1050 36.37 -12.34 39.22
CA GLN A 1050 35.30 -11.48 38.67
C GLN A 1050 34.78 -11.95 37.32
N PHE A 1051 35.66 -12.50 36.47
CA PHE A 1051 35.23 -13.13 35.22
C PHE A 1051 34.34 -14.34 35.49
N VAL A 1052 34.76 -15.25 36.37
CA VAL A 1052 33.94 -16.42 36.74
C VAL A 1052 32.59 -15.99 37.31
N GLN A 1053 32.57 -14.99 38.21
CA GLN A 1053 31.32 -14.44 38.78
C GLN A 1053 30.38 -13.93 37.69
N ARG A 1054 30.87 -13.16 36.71
CA ARG A 1054 30.06 -12.66 35.58
C ARG A 1054 29.52 -13.77 34.67
N VAL A 1055 30.22 -14.90 34.58
CA VAL A 1055 29.73 -16.08 33.83
C VAL A 1055 28.66 -16.80 34.65
N VAL A 1056 28.92 -17.05 35.93
CA VAL A 1056 28.00 -17.73 36.86
C VAL A 1056 26.69 -16.96 37.04
N ASP A 1057 26.72 -15.62 37.08
CA ASP A 1057 25.53 -14.75 37.09
C ASP A 1057 24.57 -15.00 35.92
N LYS A 1058 25.06 -15.58 34.82
CA LYS A 1058 24.27 -15.87 33.62
C LYS A 1058 23.81 -17.31 33.51
N LEU A 1059 24.21 -18.18 34.45
CA LEU A 1059 23.85 -19.60 34.46
C LEU A 1059 22.56 -19.85 35.23
N ASN A 1060 21.81 -20.88 34.84
CA ASN A 1060 20.56 -21.28 35.50
C ASN A 1060 20.87 -22.37 36.55
N ILE A 1061 21.46 -21.96 37.68
CA ILE A 1061 21.95 -22.88 38.71
C ILE A 1061 20.81 -23.60 39.44
N GLY A 1062 20.93 -24.92 39.59
CA GLY A 1062 20.04 -25.71 40.43
C GLY A 1062 20.34 -27.21 40.43
N PRO A 1063 19.78 -27.99 41.37
CA PRO A 1063 20.08 -29.42 41.52
C PRO A 1063 19.82 -30.29 40.28
N SER A 1064 18.89 -29.87 39.43
CA SER A 1064 18.51 -30.50 38.16
C SER A 1064 18.70 -29.56 36.96
N LYS A 1065 19.59 -28.57 37.09
CA LYS A 1065 19.87 -27.54 36.07
C LYS A 1065 21.39 -27.39 35.89
N ASP A 1066 21.91 -26.20 35.55
CA ASP A 1066 23.35 -25.98 35.43
C ASP A 1066 24.05 -26.18 36.78
N ARG A 1067 25.22 -26.82 36.75
CA ARG A 1067 26.07 -27.06 37.92
C ARG A 1067 27.47 -26.51 37.66
N VAL A 1068 28.08 -25.93 38.70
CA VAL A 1068 29.38 -25.26 38.58
C VAL A 1068 30.36 -25.77 39.63
N SER A 1069 31.60 -25.97 39.20
CA SER A 1069 32.76 -26.26 40.04
C SER A 1069 33.89 -25.28 39.74
N VAL A 1070 34.73 -25.02 40.73
CA VAL A 1070 35.98 -24.27 40.55
C VAL A 1070 37.16 -25.12 41.05
N VAL A 1071 38.16 -25.27 40.19
CA VAL A 1071 39.46 -25.89 40.46
C VAL A 1071 40.52 -24.81 40.25
N GLN A 1072 41.41 -24.62 41.21
CA GLN A 1072 42.59 -23.78 41.02
C GLN A 1072 43.82 -24.66 40.83
N TYR A 1073 44.83 -24.23 40.09
CA TYR A 1073 46.05 -25.00 39.94
C TYR A 1073 47.30 -24.14 39.85
N SER A 1074 48.40 -24.65 40.40
CA SER A 1074 49.75 -24.16 40.15
C SER A 1074 50.66 -25.35 39.81
N ARG A 1075 51.44 -25.82 40.79
CA ARG A 1075 52.15 -27.11 40.70
C ARG A 1075 51.19 -28.29 40.82
N GLU A 1076 50.17 -28.15 41.66
CA GLU A 1076 49.14 -29.15 41.93
C GLU A 1076 47.74 -28.53 41.79
N PRO A 1077 46.75 -29.23 41.20
CA PRO A 1077 45.37 -28.79 41.15
C PRO A 1077 44.64 -29.01 42.49
N GLN A 1078 43.77 -28.08 42.87
CA GLN A 1078 42.93 -28.11 44.07
C GLN A 1078 41.50 -27.72 43.71
N VAL A 1079 40.53 -28.58 44.05
CA VAL A 1079 39.11 -28.24 43.95
C VAL A 1079 38.73 -27.33 45.11
N HIS A 1080 38.08 -26.21 44.82
CA HIS A 1080 37.51 -25.31 45.83
C HIS A 1080 36.06 -25.65 46.15
N PHE A 1081 35.28 -26.03 45.14
CA PHE A 1081 33.98 -26.66 45.33
C PHE A 1081 33.59 -27.50 44.10
N TYR A 1082 32.87 -28.59 44.35
CA TYR A 1082 32.37 -29.53 43.35
C TYR A 1082 31.01 -29.09 42.78
N LEU A 1083 30.63 -29.65 41.62
CA LEU A 1083 29.40 -29.35 40.87
C LEU A 1083 28.11 -29.41 41.72
N ASN A 1084 28.08 -30.25 42.75
CA ASN A 1084 26.93 -30.45 43.63
C ASN A 1084 27.04 -29.72 44.99
N THR A 1085 28.06 -28.88 45.19
CA THR A 1085 28.34 -28.24 46.48
C THR A 1085 27.33 -27.13 46.78
N HIS A 1086 26.93 -26.38 45.77
CA HIS A 1086 26.05 -25.23 45.92
C HIS A 1086 24.80 -25.40 45.08
N ALA A 1087 23.64 -25.20 45.71
CA ALA A 1087 22.34 -25.38 45.06
C ALA A 1087 21.79 -24.07 44.46
N THR A 1088 22.39 -22.92 44.81
CA THR A 1088 21.92 -21.60 44.38
C THR A 1088 23.05 -20.78 43.77
N ASN A 1089 22.67 -19.85 42.89
CA ASN A 1089 23.61 -18.95 42.24
C ASN A 1089 24.36 -18.08 43.27
N GLN A 1090 23.66 -17.55 44.28
CA GLN A 1090 24.24 -16.70 45.30
C GLN A 1090 25.35 -17.40 46.12
N ASP A 1091 25.17 -18.69 46.44
CA ASP A 1091 26.16 -19.45 47.21
C ASP A 1091 27.46 -19.63 46.41
N ILE A 1092 27.36 -19.85 45.09
CA ILE A 1092 28.52 -19.99 44.20
C ILE A 1092 29.26 -18.65 44.11
N LEU A 1093 28.53 -17.54 43.93
CA LEU A 1093 29.13 -16.20 43.84
C LEU A 1093 29.89 -15.82 45.12
N ASN A 1094 29.30 -16.10 46.28
CA ASN A 1094 29.93 -15.88 47.58
C ASN A 1094 31.20 -16.74 47.74
N SER A 1095 31.15 -18.01 47.33
CA SER A 1095 32.31 -18.91 47.37
C SER A 1095 33.44 -18.41 46.46
N ILE A 1096 33.13 -17.96 45.24
CA ILE A 1096 34.11 -17.40 44.31
C ILE A 1096 34.72 -16.10 44.84
N GLU A 1097 33.91 -15.23 45.46
CA GLU A 1097 34.40 -13.98 46.07
C GLU A 1097 35.44 -14.24 47.17
N SER A 1098 35.27 -15.34 47.90
CA SER A 1098 36.15 -15.74 49.00
C SER A 1098 37.42 -16.49 48.57
N LEU A 1099 37.59 -16.78 47.27
CA LEU A 1099 38.74 -17.52 46.77
C LEU A 1099 40.05 -16.77 47.00
N LYS A 1100 41.03 -17.48 47.56
CA LYS A 1100 42.38 -16.98 47.72
C LYS A 1100 43.28 -17.52 46.61
N HIS A 1101 44.24 -16.71 46.19
CA HIS A 1101 45.27 -17.13 45.25
C HIS A 1101 46.10 -18.28 45.85
N GLN A 1102 46.27 -19.38 45.11
CA GLN A 1102 46.93 -20.60 45.59
C GLN A 1102 48.46 -20.43 45.73
N GLY A 1103 49.09 -19.68 44.83
CA GLY A 1103 50.54 -19.52 44.76
C GLY A 1103 51.28 -20.78 44.29
N GLY A 1104 52.55 -20.60 43.94
CA GLY A 1104 53.50 -21.65 43.60
C GLY A 1104 53.89 -21.73 42.13
N SER A 1105 55.04 -22.38 41.88
CA SER A 1105 55.61 -22.63 40.56
C SER A 1105 56.24 -24.03 40.50
N PRO A 1106 56.41 -24.66 39.32
CA PRO A 1106 55.96 -24.19 38.00
C PRO A 1106 54.47 -24.42 37.76
N LEU A 1107 53.87 -23.67 36.83
CA LEU A 1107 52.51 -23.89 36.32
C LEU A 1107 52.43 -25.23 35.58
N ASN A 1108 51.47 -26.09 35.93
CA ASN A 1108 51.32 -27.40 35.32
C ASN A 1108 49.90 -27.64 34.77
N THR A 1109 49.57 -26.96 33.67
CA THR A 1109 48.25 -27.02 33.02
C THR A 1109 47.86 -28.43 32.56
N GLY A 1110 48.81 -29.21 32.05
CA GLY A 1110 48.54 -30.60 31.64
C GLY A 1110 48.04 -31.46 32.80
N ARG A 1111 48.68 -31.34 33.96
CA ARG A 1111 48.27 -32.05 35.19
C ARG A 1111 46.90 -31.59 35.70
N ALA A 1112 46.58 -30.30 35.58
CA ALA A 1112 45.27 -29.76 35.97
C ALA A 1112 44.12 -30.27 35.09
N LEU A 1113 44.36 -30.38 33.78
CA LEU A 1113 43.39 -30.95 32.84
C LEU A 1113 43.18 -32.45 33.10
N ASP A 1114 44.26 -33.22 33.28
CA ASP A 1114 44.19 -34.64 33.62
C ASP A 1114 43.46 -34.89 34.95
N TYR A 1115 43.72 -34.06 35.96
CA TYR A 1115 43.05 -34.14 37.25
C TYR A 1115 41.55 -33.83 37.12
N THR A 1116 41.20 -32.76 36.39
CA THR A 1116 39.81 -32.36 36.20
C THR A 1116 39.02 -33.45 35.46
N LYS A 1117 39.60 -34.02 34.40
CA LYS A 1117 39.03 -35.14 33.64
C LYS A 1117 38.84 -36.44 34.45
N ARG A 1118 39.65 -36.65 35.50
CA ARG A 1118 39.50 -37.82 36.40
C ARG A 1118 38.51 -37.60 37.53
N THR A 1119 38.27 -36.35 37.88
CA THR A 1119 37.49 -35.95 39.07
C THR A 1119 36.02 -35.71 38.75
N TYR A 1120 35.74 -35.27 37.53
CA TYR A 1120 34.41 -35.03 36.95
C TYR A 1120 34.25 -35.89 35.70
#